data_AF-A0A3L6E0K0-F1
#
_entry.id   AF-A0A3L6E0K0-F1
#
_cell.length_a   1.000
_cell.length_b   1.000
_cell.length_c   1.000
_cell.angle_alpha   90.00
_cell.angle_beta   90.00
_cell.angle_gamma   90.00
#
_symmetry.space_group_name_H-M   'P 1'
#
loop_
_entity.id
_entity.type
_entity.pdbx_description
1 polymer ?
#
loop_
_entity_poly.entity_id
_entity_poly.type
_entity_poly.pdbx_seq_one_letter_code
_entity_poly.pdbx_strand_id
1 'polypeptide(L)'
;MRWIMHAVTEKDTACEDSLLWPSLQPSAVAMAAAATFGFLHPLIRKPLVPPLYILPLPTQPHAKTHPRSLPLLFLLPRRRRGGPIAALPNTTSSSTNASASPTYDVREAEAAVADLLREGGASADDAAAIAARAPAYAAMLADGVRELDELGLWASWSSGASARLGLSGVVEMEMGRLGFRRKVYLMGRSRPDHGVVPLLESLGVRLSSAKLIAPYVAAAGLTVLIDRVKFLKEMLFSSSDYAILIGRNAKRMMTYLSIPADDALQSTLSFFEKMEARYGGVSMLGHGDMSFPYLIESFPMLLLCSEDNHLEPLVDFLEHIGIPKPKIASVLLLFPPIILSDVENDIKPRIREWEKAGIEQDYITRMLLKYPWILSTSVIENYSKMLLFFNQKGISSTVLAIAVKSWPHILGSSSKRMNSVLELFRVLGISKKMVVPVITSSPQLLLRKPDQFMQNVLFFREMGVDKKTTGKILCRSPEIFASNVDNTLKKKIDFLINFGVSKHHLPRIIRKYPKLLLLDLNCTLLPRMNYLLEMGLSKKDLCSMISRFSPLLGYSIELVMKPKLEFLLRTMKKPLKAVVEYPRYFSYSLEGKIKPRFWLLQSRNIDCTLTEMLAKNDELFAEEYLELGGLLEKPVQSSIGG
;
A
#
# COMPACT_ATOMS: atom_id res chain seq x y z
N MET A 1 49.47 -21.40 30.98
CA MET A 1 50.33 -20.30 30.48
C MET A 1 49.50 -19.02 30.58
N ARG A 2 49.71 -18.02 31.46
CA ARG A 2 50.96 -17.33 31.91
C ARG A 2 51.85 -16.98 30.69
N TRP A 3 52.38 -15.78 30.41
CA TRP A 3 52.60 -14.49 31.11
C TRP A 3 53.12 -13.46 30.04
N ILE A 4 53.35 -12.15 30.23
CA ILE A 4 52.74 -11.04 31.00
C ILE A 4 53.34 -9.70 30.47
N MET A 5 52.59 -8.57 30.45
CA MET A 5 53.10 -7.17 30.23
C MET A 5 53.81 -6.89 28.86
N HIS A 6 54.12 -5.67 28.41
CA HIS A 6 54.43 -4.39 29.10
C HIS A 6 54.01 -3.14 28.30
N ALA A 7 53.93 -1.98 28.97
CA ALA A 7 53.63 -0.66 28.39
C ALA A 7 54.87 0.25 28.33
N VAL A 8 54.89 1.18 27.35
CA VAL A 8 55.80 2.34 27.13
C VAL A 8 54.98 3.33 26.24
N THR A 9 54.44 4.50 26.67
CA THR A 9 55.07 5.84 26.94
C THR A 9 56.01 6.31 25.82
N GLU A 10 56.03 7.51 25.25
CA GLU A 10 55.72 8.86 25.75
C GLU A 10 55.70 9.88 24.57
N LYS A 11 55.00 11.01 24.77
CA LYS A 11 55.31 12.42 24.40
C LYS A 11 55.79 12.91 23.01
N ASP A 12 55.15 14.02 22.63
CA ASP A 12 55.68 15.32 22.19
C ASP A 12 56.84 15.41 21.18
N THR A 13 56.59 16.14 20.08
CA THR A 13 57.20 17.48 19.88
C THR A 13 56.55 18.22 18.71
N ALA A 14 56.50 19.55 18.81
CA ALA A 14 56.12 20.44 17.72
C ALA A 14 57.38 21.01 17.04
N CYS A 15 57.28 21.37 15.76
CA CYS A 15 57.95 22.57 15.25
C CYS A 15 57.26 23.08 13.97
N GLU A 16 57.28 24.39 13.81
CA GLU A 16 56.89 25.15 12.62
C GLU A 16 57.99 24.93 11.52
N ASP A 17 57.77 25.12 10.22
CA ASP A 17 57.60 26.45 9.64
C ASP A 17 57.20 26.43 8.14
N SER A 18 56.43 27.46 7.76
CA SER A 18 56.40 28.20 6.48
C SER A 18 56.94 27.57 5.16
N LEU A 19 56.07 27.50 4.13
CA LEU A 19 56.18 28.31 2.89
C LEU A 19 55.09 27.98 1.81
N LEU A 20 54.29 29.01 1.51
CA LEU A 20 53.62 29.37 0.23
C LEU A 20 52.70 28.38 -0.55
N TRP A 21 51.49 28.90 -0.81
CA TRP A 21 50.43 28.42 -1.72
C TRP A 21 50.91 28.32 -3.19
N PRO A 22 50.26 27.48 -4.02
CA PRO A 22 49.27 28.09 -4.91
C PRO A 22 47.93 27.35 -5.00
N SER A 23 46.89 28.14 -5.23
CA SER A 23 45.48 27.74 -5.26
C SER A 23 45.09 27.05 -6.57
N LEU A 24 44.59 25.81 -6.49
CA LEU A 24 43.79 25.21 -7.56
C LEU A 24 42.30 25.22 -7.18
N GLN A 25 41.53 26.04 -7.89
CA GLN A 25 40.06 26.02 -7.82
C GLN A 25 39.51 24.73 -8.48
N PRO A 26 38.49 24.07 -7.90
CA PRO A 26 37.71 23.05 -8.60
C PRO A 26 36.84 23.68 -9.70
N SER A 27 36.95 23.18 -10.93
CA SER A 27 36.28 23.74 -12.10
C SER A 27 34.74 23.72 -12.04
N ALA A 28 34.11 24.82 -12.46
CA ALA A 28 32.68 25.10 -12.29
C ALA A 28 31.72 24.37 -13.24
N VAL A 29 31.97 23.10 -13.58
CA VAL A 29 31.18 22.33 -14.59
C VAL A 29 30.20 21.32 -13.96
N ALA A 30 30.15 21.21 -12.62
CA ALA A 30 29.31 20.22 -11.91
C ALA A 30 27.99 20.76 -11.29
N MET A 31 27.76 22.08 -11.27
CA MET A 31 26.69 22.71 -10.46
C MET A 31 25.46 23.23 -11.24
N ALA A 32 25.42 23.08 -12.57
CA ALA A 32 24.36 23.66 -13.41
C ALA A 32 23.19 22.71 -13.79
N ALA A 33 23.07 21.54 -13.14
CA ALA A 33 22.07 20.51 -13.48
C ALA A 33 21.07 20.15 -12.36
N ALA A 34 21.13 20.83 -11.21
CA ALA A 34 20.23 20.59 -10.06
C ALA A 34 19.06 21.60 -9.99
N ALA A 35 19.20 22.79 -10.56
CA ALA A 35 18.20 23.87 -10.51
C ALA A 35 17.26 23.85 -11.73
N THR A 36 16.33 22.88 -11.80
CA THR A 36 15.14 22.98 -12.68
C THR A 36 13.98 22.04 -12.33
N PHE A 37 14.07 21.24 -11.26
CA PHE A 37 12.98 20.40 -10.76
C PHE A 37 12.69 20.71 -9.29
N GLY A 38 12.39 21.98 -9.00
CA GLY A 38 11.71 22.35 -7.77
C GLY A 38 10.24 21.93 -7.85
N PHE A 39 9.80 21.07 -6.94
CA PHE A 39 8.37 20.79 -6.77
C PHE A 39 7.69 21.99 -6.11
N LEU A 40 7.12 22.88 -6.93
CA LEU A 40 6.14 23.85 -6.45
C LEU A 40 4.75 23.18 -6.39
N HIS A 41 4.25 23.05 -5.17
CA HIS A 41 2.93 22.51 -4.86
C HIS A 41 1.86 23.50 -5.37
N PRO A 42 0.93 23.11 -6.27
CA PRO A 42 -0.13 24.02 -6.69
C PRO A 42 -1.14 24.19 -5.55
N LEU A 43 -1.44 25.44 -5.20
CA LEU A 43 -2.60 25.77 -4.38
C LEU A 43 -3.89 25.40 -5.13
N ILE A 44 -4.84 24.79 -4.41
CA ILE A 44 -6.08 24.29 -4.98
C ILE A 44 -7.00 25.47 -5.34
N ARG A 45 -7.16 25.76 -6.63
CA ARG A 45 -8.36 26.44 -7.14
C ARG A 45 -9.26 25.40 -7.84
N LYS A 46 -10.50 25.29 -7.38
CA LYS A 46 -11.52 24.40 -7.97
C LYS A 46 -11.87 24.85 -9.40
N PRO A 47 -11.85 23.97 -10.42
CA PRO A 47 -12.53 24.22 -11.69
C PRO A 47 -14.03 23.92 -11.56
N LEU A 48 -14.87 24.73 -12.20
CA LEU A 48 -16.28 24.42 -12.44
C LEU A 48 -16.40 23.22 -13.41
N VAL A 49 -17.34 22.31 -13.15
CA VAL A 49 -17.64 21.16 -14.02
C VAL A 49 -18.93 21.44 -14.80
N PRO A 50 -18.93 21.49 -16.14
CA PRO A 50 -20.15 21.45 -16.93
C PRO A 50 -20.70 20.01 -17.02
N PRO A 51 -22.03 19.81 -17.12
CA PRO A 51 -22.64 18.49 -16.98
C PRO A 51 -22.35 17.58 -18.18
N LEU A 52 -22.03 16.31 -17.90
CA LEU A 52 -21.85 15.27 -18.92
C LEU A 52 -23.21 14.68 -19.32
N TYR A 53 -23.48 14.65 -20.63
CA TYR A 53 -24.58 13.89 -21.20
C TYR A 53 -24.35 12.38 -21.01
N ILE A 54 -25.34 11.69 -20.47
CA ILE A 54 -25.37 10.23 -20.34
C ILE A 54 -26.06 9.65 -21.58
N LEU A 55 -25.39 8.76 -22.31
CA LEU A 55 -26.00 7.91 -23.33
C LEU A 55 -26.05 6.44 -22.84
N PRO A 56 -27.07 5.65 -23.20
CA PRO A 56 -27.32 4.35 -22.56
C PRO A 56 -26.41 3.24 -23.08
N LEU A 57 -26.09 2.28 -22.22
CA LEU A 57 -25.37 1.05 -22.57
C LEU A 57 -26.35 0.03 -23.20
N PRO A 58 -26.02 -0.62 -24.33
CA PRO A 58 -26.88 -1.66 -24.92
C PRO A 58 -26.78 -3.01 -24.17
N THR A 59 -27.83 -3.82 -24.28
CA THR A 59 -28.08 -5.02 -23.45
C THR A 59 -27.88 -6.36 -24.17
N GLN A 60 -27.38 -7.36 -23.42
CA GLN A 60 -27.53 -8.83 -23.62
C GLN A 60 -26.78 -9.50 -24.81
N PRO A 61 -26.64 -10.86 -24.87
CA PRO A 61 -27.05 -11.93 -23.92
C PRO A 61 -25.92 -12.94 -23.52
N HIS A 62 -26.29 -13.95 -22.71
CA HIS A 62 -25.44 -15.07 -22.26
C HIS A 62 -25.11 -16.14 -23.34
N ALA A 63 -23.93 -16.79 -23.23
CA ALA A 63 -23.75 -18.22 -23.54
C ALA A 63 -22.50 -18.81 -22.81
N LYS A 64 -22.45 -20.14 -22.66
CA LYS A 64 -21.52 -20.91 -21.80
C LYS A 64 -20.25 -21.36 -22.55
N THR A 65 -19.13 -21.56 -21.84
CA THR A 65 -18.32 -22.81 -21.88
C THR A 65 -17.08 -22.81 -20.97
N HIS A 66 -16.91 -23.88 -20.20
CA HIS A 66 -15.67 -24.39 -19.60
C HIS A 66 -15.63 -25.90 -19.95
N PRO A 67 -14.47 -26.54 -20.19
CA PRO A 67 -13.67 -27.05 -19.07
C PRO A 67 -12.15 -27.24 -19.30
N ARG A 68 -11.37 -27.31 -18.21
CA ARG A 68 -10.54 -28.47 -17.80
C ARG A 68 -9.64 -28.10 -16.61
N SER A 69 -9.38 -29.08 -15.74
CA SER A 69 -8.67 -28.94 -14.46
C SER A 69 -7.97 -30.25 -14.08
N LEU A 70 -7.23 -30.22 -12.95
CA LEU A 70 -6.62 -31.35 -12.21
C LEU A 70 -5.21 -31.79 -12.67
N PRO A 71 -4.40 -32.46 -11.81
CA PRO A 71 -4.75 -33.01 -10.49
C PRO A 71 -3.80 -32.69 -9.31
N LEU A 72 -4.33 -32.84 -8.09
CA LEU A 72 -3.60 -33.40 -6.94
C LEU A 72 -4.51 -34.39 -6.20
N LEU A 73 -3.94 -35.53 -5.82
CA LEU A 73 -4.57 -36.64 -5.10
C LEU A 73 -4.33 -36.51 -3.59
N PHE A 74 -5.31 -36.90 -2.76
CA PHE A 74 -5.13 -37.88 -1.68
C PHE A 74 -6.52 -38.39 -1.20
N LEU A 75 -6.58 -39.65 -0.79
CA LEU A 75 -7.79 -40.41 -0.38
C LEU A 75 -7.97 -40.31 1.16
N LEU A 76 -9.14 -40.44 1.81
CA LEU A 76 -10.11 -41.56 1.93
C LEU A 76 -11.42 -41.03 2.61
N PRO A 77 -12.39 -41.86 3.09
CA PRO A 77 -13.45 -42.48 2.29
C PRO A 77 -14.89 -42.09 2.74
N ARG A 78 -15.84 -41.99 1.78
CA ARG A 78 -17.28 -41.81 2.05
C ARG A 78 -18.01 -43.14 2.29
N ARG A 79 -18.87 -43.22 3.32
CA ARG A 79 -19.90 -44.28 3.44
C ARG A 79 -21.15 -43.95 2.60
N ARG A 80 -21.84 -44.99 2.13
CA ARG A 80 -22.98 -44.96 1.20
C ARG A 80 -24.27 -44.42 1.85
N ARG A 81 -25.12 -43.78 1.05
CA ARG A 81 -26.60 -43.80 1.19
C ARG A 81 -27.21 -44.17 -0.17
N GLY A 82 -28.24 -45.01 -0.13
CA GLY A 82 -28.90 -45.57 -1.33
C GLY A 82 -29.92 -44.62 -1.97
N GLY A 83 -30.42 -45.03 -3.14
CA GLY A 83 -31.40 -44.30 -3.94
C GLY A 83 -32.87 -44.46 -3.47
N PRO A 84 -33.83 -43.87 -4.21
CA PRO A 84 -35.20 -43.66 -3.77
C PRO A 84 -36.17 -44.80 -4.17
N ILE A 85 -37.31 -44.88 -3.49
CA ILE A 85 -38.49 -45.68 -3.88
C ILE A 85 -39.75 -44.78 -3.80
N ALA A 86 -40.74 -45.09 -4.64
CA ALA A 86 -41.90 -44.26 -5.00
C ALA A 86 -43.04 -44.20 -3.95
N ALA A 87 -44.15 -43.55 -4.32
CA ALA A 87 -45.16 -43.00 -3.40
C ALA A 87 -46.58 -43.57 -3.54
N LEU A 88 -47.39 -43.33 -2.48
CA LEU A 88 -48.88 -43.32 -2.40
C LEU A 88 -49.62 -44.69 -2.44
N PRO A 89 -50.88 -44.80 -1.93
CA PRO A 89 -51.79 -43.75 -1.42
C PRO A 89 -52.35 -43.94 0.02
N ASN A 90 -53.16 -42.97 0.47
CA ASN A 90 -53.79 -42.86 1.81
C ASN A 90 -54.97 -43.82 2.05
N THR A 91 -55.21 -44.17 3.33
CA THR A 91 -56.55 -44.33 3.92
C THR A 91 -56.62 -43.75 5.34
N THR A 92 -57.83 -43.38 5.76
CA THR A 92 -58.14 -42.49 6.90
C THR A 92 -58.38 -43.21 8.24
N SER A 93 -57.90 -42.63 9.35
CA SER A 93 -58.70 -42.46 10.58
C SER A 93 -58.09 -41.41 11.51
N SER A 94 -58.95 -40.72 12.27
CA SER A 94 -58.62 -39.52 13.05
C SER A 94 -58.01 -39.81 14.42
N SER A 95 -56.93 -39.09 14.76
CA SER A 95 -56.74 -38.58 16.13
C SER A 95 -56.03 -37.22 16.07
N THR A 96 -56.48 -36.28 16.90
CA THR A 96 -55.99 -34.90 16.91
C THR A 96 -54.71 -34.78 17.73
N ASN A 97 -53.58 -34.68 17.05
CA ASN A 97 -52.39 -34.01 17.57
C ASN A 97 -51.91 -33.02 16.49
N ALA A 98 -51.77 -31.74 16.87
CA ALA A 98 -51.36 -30.71 15.94
C ALA A 98 -49.89 -30.92 15.55
N SER A 99 -49.66 -31.42 14.33
CA SER A 99 -48.31 -31.48 13.75
C SER A 99 -47.84 -30.05 13.46
N ALA A 100 -47.02 -29.49 14.36
CA ALA A 100 -46.39 -28.21 14.13
C ALA A 100 -45.58 -28.27 12.82
N SER A 101 -45.77 -27.28 11.96
CA SER A 101 -44.96 -27.18 10.75
C SER A 101 -43.52 -26.78 11.14
N PRO A 102 -42.48 -27.24 10.42
CA PRO A 102 -41.09 -26.91 10.77
C PRO A 102 -40.80 -25.40 10.84
N THR A 103 -41.62 -24.58 10.17
CA THR A 103 -41.56 -23.12 10.20
C THR A 103 -42.18 -22.47 11.43
N TYR A 104 -43.06 -23.16 12.15
CA TYR A 104 -43.66 -22.69 13.38
C TYR A 104 -42.66 -22.80 14.55
N ASP A 105 -42.04 -23.96 14.71
CA ASP A 105 -41.03 -24.24 15.74
C ASP A 105 -39.83 -23.29 15.67
N VAL A 106 -39.38 -22.93 14.47
CA VAL A 106 -38.28 -21.96 14.30
C VAL A 106 -38.65 -20.58 14.88
N ARG A 107 -39.88 -20.10 14.62
CA ARG A 107 -40.34 -18.80 15.15
C ARG A 107 -40.60 -18.86 16.66
N GLU A 108 -41.07 -19.99 17.19
CA GLU A 108 -41.15 -20.19 18.64
C GLU A 108 -39.75 -20.22 19.30
N ALA A 109 -38.76 -20.83 18.65
CA ALA A 109 -37.39 -20.87 19.16
C ALA A 109 -36.71 -19.50 19.11
N GLU A 110 -36.88 -18.72 18.04
CA GLU A 110 -36.45 -17.32 17.97
C GLU A 110 -37.10 -16.48 19.07
N ALA A 111 -38.41 -16.63 19.29
CA ALA A 111 -39.13 -15.93 20.34
C ALA A 111 -38.65 -16.31 21.75
N ALA A 112 -38.32 -17.58 21.99
CA ALA A 112 -37.71 -18.05 23.24
C ALA A 112 -36.31 -17.45 23.49
N VAL A 113 -35.51 -17.28 22.44
CA VAL A 113 -34.19 -16.60 22.53
C VAL A 113 -34.38 -15.12 22.82
N ALA A 114 -35.37 -14.45 22.22
CA ALA A 114 -35.70 -13.06 22.54
C ALA A 114 -36.15 -12.90 24.01
N ASP A 115 -36.97 -13.82 24.55
CA ASP A 115 -37.37 -13.81 25.96
C ASP A 115 -36.16 -13.93 26.90
N LEU A 116 -35.20 -14.81 26.56
CA LEU A 116 -33.97 -15.01 27.32
C LEU A 116 -33.07 -13.76 27.32
N LEU A 117 -32.95 -13.08 26.17
CA LEU A 117 -32.18 -11.85 26.05
C LEU A 117 -32.81 -10.70 26.88
N ARG A 118 -34.15 -10.64 26.92
CA ARG A 118 -34.88 -9.66 27.75
C ARG A 118 -34.71 -9.92 29.24
N GLU A 119 -34.69 -11.18 29.68
CA GLU A 119 -34.33 -11.53 31.06
C GLU A 119 -32.88 -11.14 31.40
N GLY A 120 -31.96 -11.26 30.44
CA GLY A 120 -30.60 -10.72 30.53
C GLY A 120 -30.49 -9.18 30.47
N GLY A 121 -31.61 -8.46 30.46
CA GLY A 121 -31.67 -7.00 30.49
C GLY A 121 -31.67 -6.29 29.14
N ALA A 122 -31.62 -7.01 28.01
CA ALA A 122 -31.66 -6.39 26.68
C ALA A 122 -33.00 -5.70 26.41
N SER A 123 -32.97 -4.59 25.65
CA SER A 123 -34.19 -3.91 25.20
C SER A 123 -35.07 -4.84 24.34
N ALA A 124 -36.37 -4.56 24.24
CA ALA A 124 -37.28 -5.39 23.45
C ALA A 124 -36.86 -5.47 21.96
N ASP A 125 -36.36 -4.35 21.42
CA ASP A 125 -35.93 -4.23 20.02
C ASP A 125 -34.57 -4.89 19.80
N ASP A 126 -33.59 -4.69 20.69
CA ASP A 126 -32.30 -5.37 20.62
C ASP A 126 -32.47 -6.89 20.74
N ALA A 127 -33.28 -7.37 21.70
CA ALA A 127 -33.54 -8.79 21.90
C ALA A 127 -34.17 -9.44 20.66
N ALA A 128 -35.15 -8.78 20.03
CA ALA A 128 -35.77 -9.27 18.80
C ALA A 128 -34.78 -9.26 17.62
N ALA A 129 -33.99 -8.19 17.46
CA ALA A 129 -33.01 -8.06 16.39
C ALA A 129 -31.84 -9.06 16.50
N ILE A 130 -31.37 -9.33 17.73
CA ILE A 130 -30.34 -10.33 18.02
C ILE A 130 -30.89 -11.73 17.74
N ALA A 131 -32.07 -12.08 18.27
CA ALA A 131 -32.67 -13.40 18.08
C ALA A 131 -32.91 -13.74 16.61
N ALA A 132 -33.47 -12.79 15.83
CA ALA A 132 -33.69 -12.95 14.38
C ALA A 132 -32.38 -13.09 13.56
N ARG A 133 -31.22 -12.75 14.14
CA ARG A 133 -29.89 -12.89 13.53
C ARG A 133 -29.06 -14.02 14.16
N ALA A 134 -29.62 -14.79 15.09
CA ALA A 134 -28.98 -15.95 15.72
C ALA A 134 -29.71 -17.28 15.44
N PRO A 135 -30.04 -17.61 14.17
CA PRO A 135 -30.86 -18.77 13.83
C PRO A 135 -30.19 -20.11 14.14
N ALA A 136 -28.85 -20.21 14.13
CA ALA A 136 -28.14 -21.45 14.47
C ALA A 136 -28.15 -21.71 15.98
N TYR A 137 -28.08 -20.67 16.82
CA TYR A 137 -28.29 -20.79 18.26
C TYR A 137 -29.73 -21.21 18.60
N ALA A 138 -30.72 -20.57 17.96
CA ALA A 138 -32.13 -20.95 18.10
C ALA A 138 -32.38 -22.41 17.65
N ALA A 139 -31.84 -22.81 16.49
CA ALA A 139 -31.91 -24.18 15.99
C ALA A 139 -31.21 -25.18 16.94
N MET A 140 -30.01 -24.86 17.46
CA MET A 140 -29.31 -25.72 18.42
C MET A 140 -30.12 -25.97 19.71
N LEU A 141 -30.87 -24.97 20.19
CA LEU A 141 -31.79 -25.16 21.32
C LEU A 141 -33.02 -25.97 20.92
N ALA A 142 -33.63 -25.67 19.78
CA ALA A 142 -34.79 -26.38 19.23
C ALA A 142 -34.50 -27.87 18.99
N ASP A 143 -33.32 -28.19 18.44
CA ASP A 143 -32.85 -29.56 18.21
C ASP A 143 -32.68 -30.31 19.54
N GLY A 144 -32.08 -29.68 20.55
CA GLY A 144 -31.95 -30.28 21.88
C GLY A 144 -33.29 -30.49 22.59
N VAL A 145 -34.26 -29.59 22.41
CA VAL A 145 -35.64 -29.79 22.90
C VAL A 145 -36.31 -30.97 22.21
N ARG A 146 -36.19 -31.08 20.88
CA ARG A 146 -36.74 -32.21 20.12
C ARG A 146 -36.10 -33.54 20.53
N GLU A 147 -34.77 -33.58 20.71
CA GLU A 147 -34.06 -34.78 21.20
C GLU A 147 -34.52 -35.20 22.62
N LEU A 148 -34.73 -34.25 23.54
CA LEU A 148 -35.26 -34.56 24.88
C LEU A 148 -36.73 -34.98 24.88
N ASP A 149 -37.55 -34.44 23.97
CA ASP A 149 -38.95 -34.83 23.78
C ASP A 149 -39.07 -36.22 23.15
N GLU A 150 -38.26 -36.54 22.13
CA GLU A 150 -38.20 -37.87 21.49
C GLU A 150 -37.71 -38.97 22.45
N LEU A 151 -36.74 -38.65 23.31
CA LEU A 151 -36.14 -39.62 24.25
C LEU A 151 -36.80 -39.63 25.64
N GLY A 152 -37.69 -38.68 25.94
CA GLY A 152 -38.35 -38.56 27.26
C GLY A 152 -37.43 -38.17 28.42
N LEU A 153 -36.24 -37.61 28.14
CA LEU A 153 -35.14 -37.47 29.11
C LEU A 153 -35.21 -36.21 29.99
N TRP A 154 -36.35 -35.50 30.01
CA TRP A 154 -36.52 -34.25 30.75
C TRP A 154 -36.24 -34.34 32.26
N ALA A 155 -36.55 -35.46 32.90
CA ALA A 155 -36.23 -35.68 34.32
C ALA A 155 -34.70 -35.72 34.56
N SER A 156 -33.97 -36.47 33.71
CA SER A 156 -32.50 -36.55 33.76
C SER A 156 -31.83 -35.20 33.49
N TRP A 157 -32.32 -34.47 32.48
CA TRP A 157 -31.85 -33.11 32.18
C TRP A 157 -32.13 -32.15 33.35
N SER A 158 -33.33 -32.20 33.94
CA SER A 158 -33.74 -31.31 35.02
C SER A 158 -32.91 -31.53 36.29
N SER A 159 -32.61 -32.78 36.64
CA SER A 159 -31.70 -33.10 37.76
C SER A 159 -30.33 -32.40 37.59
N GLY A 160 -29.76 -32.46 36.39
CA GLY A 160 -28.50 -31.79 36.06
C GLY A 160 -28.58 -30.28 35.82
N ALA A 161 -29.77 -29.72 35.57
CA ALA A 161 -29.99 -28.29 35.31
C ALA A 161 -30.50 -27.51 36.53
N SER A 162 -31.15 -28.18 37.49
CA SER A 162 -31.74 -27.58 38.69
C SER A 162 -30.73 -26.75 39.49
N ALA A 163 -29.51 -27.28 39.67
CA ALA A 163 -28.40 -26.60 40.31
C ALA A 163 -27.91 -25.32 39.57
N ARG A 164 -28.12 -25.21 38.26
CA ARG A 164 -27.77 -24.01 37.47
C ARG A 164 -28.92 -23.00 37.38
N LEU A 165 -30.16 -23.46 37.48
CA LEU A 165 -31.37 -22.64 37.34
C LEU A 165 -31.85 -22.05 38.69
N GLY A 166 -31.32 -22.52 39.82
CA GLY A 166 -31.71 -22.06 41.17
C GLY A 166 -33.13 -22.48 41.57
N LEU A 167 -33.69 -23.48 40.91
CA LEU A 167 -35.08 -23.91 41.09
C LEU A 167 -35.19 -24.92 42.25
N SER A 168 -35.38 -24.43 43.47
CA SER A 168 -35.72 -25.33 44.59
C SER A 168 -37.14 -25.87 44.42
N GLY A 169 -37.28 -27.20 44.47
CA GLY A 169 -38.52 -27.95 44.72
C GLY A 169 -39.81 -27.46 44.04
N VAL A 170 -40.15 -28.04 42.87
CA VAL A 170 -41.52 -28.30 42.31
C VAL A 170 -41.46 -28.59 40.80
N VAL A 171 -40.37 -28.28 40.09
CA VAL A 171 -40.33 -28.30 38.60
C VAL A 171 -40.09 -29.69 37.97
N GLU A 172 -39.75 -30.74 38.74
CA GLU A 172 -39.43 -32.07 38.18
C GLU A 172 -40.61 -32.80 37.51
N MET A 173 -41.87 -32.43 37.79
CA MET A 173 -43.05 -33.19 37.33
C MET A 173 -43.79 -32.64 36.10
N GLU A 174 -43.50 -31.43 35.59
CA GLU A 174 -44.29 -30.84 34.49
C GLU A 174 -43.51 -30.37 33.25
N MET A 175 -42.19 -30.58 33.17
CA MET A 175 -41.39 -30.22 31.97
C MET A 175 -41.97 -30.78 30.66
N GLY A 176 -42.46 -32.02 30.66
CA GLY A 176 -43.07 -32.63 29.47
C GLY A 176 -44.37 -31.95 28.99
N ARG A 177 -45.08 -31.24 29.89
CA ARG A 177 -46.34 -30.52 29.60
C ARG A 177 -46.15 -29.08 29.13
N LEU A 178 -44.94 -28.53 29.25
CA LEU A 178 -44.66 -27.16 28.82
C LEU A 178 -44.68 -27.03 27.29
N GLY A 179 -45.20 -25.91 26.79
CA GLY A 179 -45.14 -25.57 25.37
C GLY A 179 -43.70 -25.44 24.86
N PHE A 180 -43.50 -25.70 23.57
CA PHE A 180 -42.18 -25.79 22.94
C PHE A 180 -41.31 -24.56 23.19
N ARG A 181 -41.80 -23.34 22.90
CA ARG A 181 -41.13 -22.06 23.27
C ARG A 181 -40.60 -22.04 24.72
N ARG A 182 -41.38 -22.52 25.70
CA ARG A 182 -40.98 -22.49 27.12
C ARG A 182 -39.87 -23.50 27.42
N LYS A 183 -39.90 -24.69 26.80
CA LYS A 183 -38.80 -25.67 26.87
C LYS A 183 -37.51 -25.11 26.27
N VAL A 184 -37.57 -24.46 25.10
CA VAL A 184 -36.42 -23.81 24.44
C VAL A 184 -35.82 -22.73 25.34
N TYR A 185 -36.65 -21.86 25.91
CA TYR A 185 -36.23 -20.79 26.83
C TYR A 185 -35.54 -21.37 28.09
N LEU A 186 -36.10 -22.39 28.74
CA LEU A 186 -35.49 -23.01 29.92
C LEU A 186 -34.18 -23.74 29.58
N MET A 187 -34.09 -24.35 28.39
CA MET A 187 -32.83 -24.93 27.92
C MET A 187 -31.76 -23.86 27.72
N GLY A 188 -32.09 -22.73 27.10
CA GLY A 188 -31.19 -21.59 26.95
C GLY A 188 -30.73 -21.05 28.30
N ARG A 189 -31.67 -20.80 29.23
CA ARG A 189 -31.40 -20.26 30.56
C ARG A 189 -30.47 -21.14 31.41
N SER A 190 -30.42 -22.44 31.13
CA SER A 190 -29.53 -23.38 31.83
C SER A 190 -28.04 -23.29 31.42
N ARG A 191 -27.72 -22.50 30.38
CA ARG A 191 -26.36 -22.36 29.84
C ARG A 191 -25.58 -21.26 30.58
N PRO A 192 -24.26 -21.43 30.74
CA PRO A 192 -23.38 -20.43 31.37
C PRO A 192 -23.02 -19.26 30.43
N ASP A 193 -23.69 -19.12 29.28
CA ASP A 193 -23.40 -18.08 28.30
C ASP A 193 -24.18 -16.79 28.51
N HIS A 194 -25.20 -16.78 29.38
CA HIS A 194 -25.97 -15.58 29.76
C HIS A 194 -26.49 -14.76 28.56
N GLY A 195 -26.84 -15.42 27.45
CA GLY A 195 -27.30 -14.75 26.22
C GLY A 195 -26.20 -14.18 25.31
N VAL A 196 -24.92 -14.37 25.65
CA VAL A 196 -23.79 -13.85 24.87
C VAL A 196 -23.53 -14.63 23.58
N VAL A 197 -23.79 -15.95 23.53
CA VAL A 197 -23.65 -16.73 22.29
C VAL A 197 -24.59 -16.22 21.18
N PRO A 198 -25.91 -16.02 21.40
CA PRO A 198 -26.77 -15.44 20.36
C PRO A 198 -26.40 -13.98 20.05
N LEU A 199 -25.94 -13.18 21.02
CA LEU A 199 -25.38 -11.85 20.73
C LEU A 199 -24.23 -11.96 19.71
N LEU A 200 -23.22 -12.80 19.97
CA LEU A 200 -22.07 -12.98 19.08
C LEU A 200 -22.47 -13.51 17.70
N GLU A 201 -23.39 -14.46 17.63
CA GLU A 201 -23.92 -14.96 16.36
C GLU A 201 -24.60 -13.85 15.55
N SER A 202 -25.37 -12.96 16.20
CA SER A 202 -26.02 -11.83 15.52
C SER A 202 -25.07 -10.82 14.87
N LEU A 203 -23.78 -10.87 15.25
CA LEU A 203 -22.70 -10.09 14.64
C LEU A 203 -22.14 -10.76 13.37
N GLY A 204 -22.54 -12.00 13.06
CA GLY A 204 -21.99 -12.84 12.01
C GLY A 204 -20.85 -13.76 12.45
N VAL A 205 -20.56 -13.86 13.76
CA VAL A 205 -19.58 -14.82 14.29
C VAL A 205 -20.15 -16.23 14.19
N ARG A 206 -19.37 -17.20 13.71
CA ARG A 206 -19.85 -18.59 13.58
C ARG A 206 -20.19 -19.17 14.96
N LEU A 207 -21.31 -19.89 15.09
CA LEU A 207 -21.77 -20.48 16.36
C LEU A 207 -20.69 -21.26 17.12
N SER A 208 -19.80 -21.99 16.43
CA SER A 208 -18.68 -22.68 17.07
C SER A 208 -17.66 -21.73 17.69
N SER A 209 -17.32 -20.63 17.01
CA SER A 209 -16.45 -19.56 17.54
C SER A 209 -17.16 -18.77 18.63
N ALA A 210 -18.45 -18.46 18.47
CA ALA A 210 -19.25 -17.76 19.48
C ALA A 210 -19.29 -18.52 20.82
N LYS A 211 -19.47 -19.85 20.78
CA LYS A 211 -19.42 -20.72 21.97
C LYS A 211 -18.05 -20.78 22.65
N LEU A 212 -16.95 -20.57 21.90
CA LEU A 212 -15.60 -20.48 22.47
C LEU A 212 -15.31 -19.10 23.05
N ILE A 213 -15.86 -18.04 22.46
CA ILE A 213 -15.63 -16.65 22.89
C ILE A 213 -16.49 -16.27 24.10
N ALA A 214 -17.77 -16.67 24.12
CA ALA A 214 -18.73 -16.23 25.13
C ALA A 214 -18.25 -16.39 26.59
N PRO A 215 -17.63 -17.50 27.02
CA PRO A 215 -17.16 -17.67 28.40
C PRO A 215 -16.15 -16.60 28.85
N TYR A 216 -15.36 -16.04 27.92
CA TYR A 216 -14.34 -15.03 28.24
C TYR A 216 -14.92 -13.61 28.38
N VAL A 217 -16.11 -13.35 27.82
CA VAL A 217 -16.71 -12.00 27.81
C VAL A 217 -18.01 -11.89 28.60
N ALA A 218 -18.68 -13.01 28.91
CA ALA A 218 -19.95 -13.02 29.63
C ALA A 218 -19.92 -12.37 31.02
N ALA A 219 -18.76 -12.33 31.68
CA ALA A 219 -18.58 -11.63 32.96
C ALA A 219 -18.83 -10.11 32.88
N ALA A 220 -18.81 -9.50 31.68
CA ALA A 220 -19.13 -8.09 31.50
C ALA A 220 -20.63 -7.76 31.57
N GLY A 221 -21.50 -8.77 31.43
CA GLY A 221 -22.96 -8.59 31.36
C GLY A 221 -23.49 -8.30 29.95
N LEU A 222 -24.68 -8.81 29.63
CA LEU A 222 -25.25 -8.78 28.28
C LEU A 222 -25.51 -7.35 27.77
N THR A 223 -26.08 -6.48 28.59
CA THR A 223 -26.40 -5.08 28.24
C THR A 223 -25.14 -4.29 27.88
N VAL A 224 -24.14 -4.34 28.76
CA VAL A 224 -22.82 -3.70 28.56
C VAL A 224 -22.16 -4.18 27.28
N LEU A 225 -22.27 -5.47 26.94
CA LEU A 225 -21.75 -6.01 25.68
C LEU A 225 -22.54 -5.53 24.44
N ILE A 226 -23.86 -5.34 24.54
CA ILE A 226 -24.68 -4.79 23.46
C ILE A 226 -24.28 -3.35 23.16
N ASP A 227 -24.12 -2.53 24.19
CA ASP A 227 -23.80 -1.10 24.02
C ASP A 227 -22.37 -0.90 23.50
N ARG A 228 -21.39 -1.64 24.05
CA ARG A 228 -20.01 -1.68 23.51
C ARG A 228 -19.95 -2.14 22.06
N VAL A 229 -20.79 -3.10 21.65
CA VAL A 229 -20.88 -3.52 20.24
C VAL A 229 -21.38 -2.38 19.36
N LYS A 230 -22.38 -1.61 19.81
CA LYS A 230 -22.89 -0.43 19.09
C LYS A 230 -21.79 0.62 18.96
N PHE A 231 -21.14 0.98 20.07
CA PHE A 231 -20.03 1.94 20.11
C PHE A 231 -18.86 1.53 19.20
N LEU A 232 -18.38 0.28 19.31
CA LEU A 232 -17.28 -0.22 18.47
C LEU A 232 -17.63 -0.19 16.98
N LYS A 233 -18.89 -0.49 16.60
CA LYS A 233 -19.33 -0.40 15.20
C LYS A 233 -19.39 1.03 14.70
N GLU A 234 -19.87 1.96 15.52
CA GLU A 234 -19.87 3.38 15.18
C GLU A 234 -18.45 3.93 15.03
N MET A 235 -17.58 3.65 16.00
CA MET A 235 -16.17 4.06 15.99
C MET A 235 -15.39 3.52 14.77
N LEU A 236 -15.66 2.28 14.34
CA LEU A 236 -14.88 1.60 13.28
C LEU A 236 -15.49 1.73 11.87
N PHE A 237 -16.80 1.93 11.72
CA PHE A 237 -17.48 1.82 10.42
C PHE A 237 -18.43 2.97 10.05
N SER A 238 -18.47 4.04 10.86
CA SER A 238 -19.27 5.26 10.56
C SER A 238 -18.87 6.01 9.29
N SER A 239 -17.67 5.78 8.73
CA SER A 239 -17.17 6.47 7.53
C SER A 239 -16.62 5.50 6.48
N SER A 240 -17.06 5.65 5.22
CA SER A 240 -16.82 4.68 4.13
C SER A 240 -15.69 5.08 3.15
N ASP A 241 -15.20 6.31 3.23
CA ASP A 241 -14.42 6.98 2.17
C ASP A 241 -13.02 6.40 1.88
N TYR A 242 -12.55 5.43 2.67
CA TYR A 242 -11.16 4.97 2.67
C TYR A 242 -10.97 3.45 2.58
N ALA A 243 -12.05 2.65 2.43
CA ALA A 243 -11.97 1.19 2.40
C ALA A 243 -10.95 0.63 1.37
N ILE A 244 -10.90 1.22 0.17
CA ILE A 244 -9.94 0.86 -0.90
C ILE A 244 -8.48 1.09 -0.48
N LEU A 245 -8.21 2.13 0.31
CA LEU A 245 -6.86 2.45 0.79
C LEU A 245 -6.44 1.51 1.92
N ILE A 246 -7.34 1.17 2.85
CA ILE A 246 -7.10 0.16 3.90
C ILE A 246 -6.67 -1.15 3.26
N GLY A 247 -7.48 -1.73 2.36
CA GLY A 247 -7.17 -3.02 1.75
C GLY A 247 -5.83 -3.03 1.03
N ARG A 248 -5.45 -1.92 0.37
CA ARG A 248 -4.14 -1.78 -0.26
C ARG A 248 -2.99 -1.78 0.76
N ASN A 249 -3.16 -1.13 1.91
CA ASN A 249 -2.15 -1.09 2.97
C ASN A 249 -2.01 -2.46 3.66
N ALA A 250 -3.12 -3.14 3.95
CA ALA A 250 -3.14 -4.51 4.50
C ALA A 250 -2.39 -5.49 3.58
N LYS A 251 -2.71 -5.53 2.27
CA LYS A 251 -1.99 -6.39 1.30
C LYS A 251 -0.49 -6.09 1.24
N ARG A 252 -0.07 -4.84 1.41
CA ARG A 252 1.36 -4.48 1.45
C ARG A 252 2.04 -4.99 2.72
N MET A 253 1.40 -4.90 3.88
CA MET A 253 1.92 -5.52 5.11
C MET A 253 2.15 -7.03 4.89
N MET A 254 1.13 -7.76 4.45
CA MET A 254 1.21 -9.20 4.15
C MET A 254 2.30 -9.54 3.11
N THR A 255 2.57 -8.67 2.14
CA THR A 255 3.55 -8.92 1.06
C THR A 255 5.01 -8.62 1.48
N TYR A 256 5.21 -7.64 2.37
CA TYR A 256 6.55 -7.11 2.67
C TYR A 256 7.08 -7.55 4.04
N LEU A 257 6.21 -7.90 4.99
CA LEU A 257 6.66 -8.45 6.27
C LEU A 257 7.45 -9.75 6.03
N SER A 258 8.65 -9.82 6.62
CA SER A 258 9.58 -10.94 6.50
C SER A 258 10.53 -11.03 7.71
N ILE A 259 10.13 -10.41 8.81
CA ILE A 259 10.65 -10.60 10.16
C ILE A 259 9.80 -11.66 10.88
N PRO A 260 10.31 -12.31 11.94
CA PRO A 260 9.45 -13.02 12.88
C PRO A 260 8.45 -12.02 13.49
N ALA A 261 7.16 -12.29 13.35
CA ALA A 261 6.10 -11.45 13.89
C ALA A 261 5.78 -11.86 15.33
N ASP A 262 5.62 -10.85 16.21
CA ASP A 262 5.07 -11.00 17.56
C ASP A 262 3.55 -11.27 17.54
N ASP A 263 2.97 -11.61 18.69
CA ASP A 263 1.56 -12.01 18.81
C ASP A 263 0.58 -10.97 18.24
N ALA A 264 0.92 -9.67 18.37
CA ALA A 264 0.14 -8.56 17.81
C ALA A 264 0.16 -8.58 16.27
N LEU A 265 1.33 -8.74 15.65
CA LEU A 265 1.43 -8.90 14.19
C LEU A 265 0.81 -10.21 13.71
N GLN A 266 1.03 -11.34 14.39
CA GLN A 266 0.49 -12.65 14.00
C GLN A 266 -1.05 -12.63 14.02
N SER A 267 -1.65 -12.07 15.08
CA SER A 267 -3.11 -11.93 15.18
C SER A 267 -3.66 -11.00 14.10
N THR A 268 -2.94 -9.92 13.77
CA THR A 268 -3.30 -8.99 12.67
C THR A 268 -3.21 -9.67 11.30
N LEU A 269 -2.17 -10.47 11.05
CA LEU A 269 -2.03 -11.26 9.82
C LEU A 269 -3.13 -12.32 9.71
N SER A 270 -3.42 -13.07 10.77
CA SER A 270 -4.50 -14.06 10.79
C SER A 270 -5.86 -13.42 10.52
N PHE A 271 -6.13 -12.23 11.07
CA PHE A 271 -7.31 -11.43 10.73
C PHE A 271 -7.35 -11.06 9.24
N PHE A 272 -6.24 -10.58 8.66
CA PHE A 272 -6.18 -10.27 7.23
C PHE A 272 -6.30 -11.51 6.33
N GLU A 273 -5.78 -12.67 6.75
CA GLU A 273 -5.94 -13.94 6.02
C GLU A 273 -7.39 -14.44 6.04
N LYS A 274 -8.07 -14.37 7.20
CA LYS A 274 -9.51 -14.64 7.31
C LYS A 274 -10.32 -13.75 6.34
N MET A 275 -9.96 -12.47 6.24
CA MET A 275 -10.59 -11.50 5.35
C MET A 275 -10.27 -11.73 3.87
N GLU A 276 -9.02 -12.04 3.51
CA GLU A 276 -8.61 -12.30 2.11
C GLU A 276 -9.25 -13.58 1.56
N ALA A 277 -9.59 -14.54 2.43
CA ALA A 277 -10.35 -15.75 2.09
C ALA A 277 -11.87 -15.53 1.86
N ARG A 278 -12.33 -14.27 1.75
CA ARG A 278 -13.73 -13.89 1.50
C ARG A 278 -13.92 -13.14 0.19
N TYR A 279 -15.16 -13.10 -0.29
CA TYR A 279 -15.51 -12.30 -1.46
C TYR A 279 -15.19 -10.81 -1.20
N GLY A 280 -14.44 -10.18 -2.11
CA GLY A 280 -13.90 -8.82 -1.94
C GLY A 280 -12.57 -8.73 -1.17
N GLY A 281 -12.17 -9.79 -0.44
CA GLY A 281 -10.90 -9.86 0.29
C GLY A 281 -10.70 -8.77 1.36
N VAL A 282 -9.45 -8.43 1.69
CA VAL A 282 -9.16 -7.33 2.64
C VAL A 282 -9.57 -5.93 2.14
N SER A 283 -10.05 -5.80 0.90
CA SER A 283 -10.69 -4.55 0.43
C SER A 283 -11.96 -4.22 1.21
N MET A 284 -12.60 -5.23 1.81
CA MET A 284 -13.83 -5.08 2.61
C MET A 284 -13.56 -4.65 4.06
N LEU A 285 -12.30 -4.46 4.47
CA LEU A 285 -11.94 -4.19 5.87
C LEU A 285 -12.70 -3.02 6.51
N GLY A 286 -12.95 -1.95 5.76
CA GLY A 286 -13.72 -0.78 6.22
C GLY A 286 -14.99 -0.52 5.39
N HIS A 287 -15.59 -1.55 4.79
CA HIS A 287 -16.82 -1.40 3.99
C HIS A 287 -18.03 -1.89 4.79
N GLY A 288 -18.68 -0.97 5.53
CA GLY A 288 -19.68 -1.34 6.53
C GLY A 288 -19.07 -2.22 7.63
N ASP A 289 -19.90 -2.91 8.41
CA ASP A 289 -19.46 -3.80 9.49
C ASP A 289 -19.04 -5.21 9.01
N MET A 290 -18.80 -5.40 7.71
CA MET A 290 -18.48 -6.69 7.08
C MET A 290 -17.24 -7.39 7.66
N SER A 291 -16.29 -6.62 8.20
CA SER A 291 -15.07 -7.15 8.84
C SER A 291 -15.25 -7.44 10.33
N PHE A 292 -16.29 -6.90 10.97
CA PHE A 292 -16.53 -6.99 12.41
C PHE A 292 -16.60 -8.42 12.97
N PRO A 293 -17.34 -9.39 12.39
CA PRO A 293 -17.33 -10.76 12.92
C PRO A 293 -15.93 -11.39 12.88
N TYR A 294 -15.13 -11.10 11.86
CA TYR A 294 -13.75 -11.60 11.75
C TYR A 294 -12.80 -10.88 12.71
N LEU A 295 -13.07 -9.61 12.99
CA LEU A 295 -12.37 -8.82 14.00
C LEU A 295 -12.62 -9.42 15.39
N ILE A 296 -13.87 -9.70 15.76
CA ILE A 296 -14.23 -10.36 17.03
C ILE A 296 -13.72 -11.81 17.09
N GLU A 297 -13.76 -12.57 15.99
CA GLU A 297 -13.14 -13.91 15.91
C GLU A 297 -11.59 -13.90 16.06
N SER A 298 -10.92 -12.75 15.89
CA SER A 298 -9.46 -12.61 16.06
C SER A 298 -9.06 -11.86 17.34
N PHE A 299 -9.91 -10.96 17.83
CA PHE A 299 -9.65 -10.09 18.97
C PHE A 299 -10.88 -10.01 19.89
N PRO A 300 -11.25 -11.10 20.58
CA PRO A 300 -12.48 -11.12 21.41
C PRO A 300 -12.48 -10.09 22.53
N MET A 301 -11.29 -9.73 23.04
CA MET A 301 -11.10 -8.79 24.14
C MET A 301 -11.48 -7.35 23.80
N LEU A 302 -11.72 -7.01 22.53
CA LEU A 302 -12.27 -5.70 22.14
C LEU A 302 -13.62 -5.43 22.80
N LEU A 303 -14.42 -6.47 23.05
CA LEU A 303 -15.72 -6.38 23.74
C LEU A 303 -15.59 -6.04 25.24
N LEU A 304 -14.37 -6.11 25.78
CA LEU A 304 -14.07 -5.80 27.19
C LEU A 304 -13.53 -4.39 27.40
N CYS A 305 -13.17 -3.66 26.34
CA CYS A 305 -12.71 -2.28 26.42
C CYS A 305 -13.80 -1.37 27.01
N SER A 306 -13.42 -0.49 27.94
CA SER A 306 -14.29 0.58 28.44
C SER A 306 -14.41 1.69 27.40
N GLU A 307 -15.59 2.28 27.27
CA GLU A 307 -15.82 3.43 26.38
C GLU A 307 -15.07 4.67 26.95
N ASP A 308 -15.57 5.24 28.04
CA ASP A 308 -15.02 6.46 28.68
C ASP A 308 -13.56 6.35 29.13
N ASN A 309 -13.16 5.21 29.72
CA ASN A 309 -11.85 5.06 30.36
C ASN A 309 -10.74 4.56 29.42
N HIS A 310 -11.07 4.16 28.18
CA HIS A 310 -10.07 3.52 27.30
C HIS A 310 -10.25 3.85 25.82
N LEU A 311 -11.45 3.67 25.25
CA LEU A 311 -11.67 3.90 23.82
C LEU A 311 -11.70 5.41 23.49
N GLU A 312 -12.36 6.24 24.30
CA GLU A 312 -12.35 7.69 24.10
C GLU A 312 -10.93 8.29 24.28
N PRO A 313 -10.17 8.01 25.37
CA PRO A 313 -8.78 8.44 25.50
C PRO A 313 -7.86 8.00 24.35
N LEU A 314 -8.09 6.81 23.78
CA LEU A 314 -7.35 6.34 22.61
C LEU A 314 -7.69 7.16 21.37
N VAL A 315 -8.96 7.44 21.10
CA VAL A 315 -9.38 8.27 19.96
C VAL A 315 -8.84 9.69 20.11
N ASP A 316 -9.00 10.32 21.27
CA ASP A 316 -8.51 11.66 21.58
C ASP A 316 -6.98 11.75 21.47
N PHE A 317 -6.24 10.73 21.93
CA PHE A 317 -4.80 10.67 21.76
C PHE A 317 -4.40 10.58 20.27
N LEU A 318 -5.09 9.76 19.48
CA LEU A 318 -4.83 9.64 18.04
C LEU A 318 -5.15 10.95 17.29
N GLU A 319 -6.21 11.67 17.67
CA GLU A 319 -6.50 13.02 17.18
C GLU A 319 -5.40 14.02 17.58
N HIS A 320 -4.97 14.00 18.85
CA HIS A 320 -3.94 14.89 19.40
C HIS A 320 -2.58 14.75 18.70
N ILE A 321 -2.15 13.53 18.35
CA ILE A 321 -0.93 13.32 17.54
C ILE A 321 -1.11 13.69 16.05
N GLY A 322 -2.30 14.14 15.63
CA GLY A 322 -2.58 14.67 14.29
C GLY A 322 -3.18 13.67 13.30
N ILE A 323 -3.74 12.54 13.75
CA ILE A 323 -4.51 11.64 12.88
C ILE A 323 -5.92 12.23 12.73
N PRO A 324 -6.39 12.56 11.51
CA PRO A 324 -7.73 13.11 11.34
C PRO A 324 -8.80 12.11 11.80
N LYS A 325 -9.78 12.56 12.62
CA LYS A 325 -10.89 11.74 13.13
C LYS A 325 -11.51 10.78 12.10
N PRO A 326 -11.83 11.19 10.85
CA PRO A 326 -12.38 10.28 9.83
C PRO A 326 -11.41 9.19 9.33
N LYS A 327 -10.19 9.10 9.85
CA LYS A 327 -9.20 8.08 9.47
C LYS A 327 -8.73 7.25 10.66
N ILE A 328 -9.19 7.53 11.88
CA ILE A 328 -8.82 6.76 13.07
C ILE A 328 -9.28 5.31 12.92
N ALA A 329 -10.54 5.07 12.56
CA ALA A 329 -11.04 3.75 12.18
C ALA A 329 -10.12 2.99 11.20
N SER A 330 -9.57 3.68 10.20
CA SER A 330 -8.64 3.07 9.24
C SER A 330 -7.31 2.62 9.85
N VAL A 331 -6.86 3.32 10.90
CA VAL A 331 -5.67 2.98 11.69
C VAL A 331 -5.97 1.80 12.61
N LEU A 332 -7.09 1.84 13.32
CA LEU A 332 -7.53 0.77 14.21
C LEU A 332 -7.74 -0.56 13.45
N LEU A 333 -8.39 -0.53 12.29
CA LEU A 333 -8.61 -1.72 11.45
C LEU A 333 -7.32 -2.25 10.78
N LEU A 334 -6.30 -1.40 10.60
CA LEU A 334 -5.00 -1.82 10.04
C LEU A 334 -4.04 -2.44 11.07
N PHE A 335 -4.28 -2.23 12.36
CA PHE A 335 -3.55 -2.88 13.45
C PHE A 335 -4.41 -2.95 14.72
N PRO A 336 -5.41 -3.85 14.78
CA PRO A 336 -6.36 -3.93 15.90
C PRO A 336 -5.75 -4.06 17.32
N PRO A 337 -4.56 -4.65 17.54
CA PRO A 337 -3.91 -4.64 18.85
C PRO A 337 -3.72 -3.25 19.47
N ILE A 338 -3.70 -2.17 18.68
CA ILE A 338 -3.64 -0.80 19.20
C ILE A 338 -4.87 -0.46 20.06
N ILE A 339 -6.05 -1.04 19.77
CA ILE A 339 -7.28 -0.86 20.54
C ILE A 339 -7.16 -1.52 21.93
N LEU A 340 -6.31 -2.53 22.07
CA LEU A 340 -6.07 -3.26 23.32
C LEU A 340 -4.86 -2.73 24.11
N SER A 341 -4.18 -1.70 23.60
CA SER A 341 -2.94 -1.16 24.18
C SER A 341 -3.21 0.09 25.03
N ASP A 342 -2.49 0.26 26.13
CA ASP A 342 -2.63 1.47 26.96
C ASP A 342 -1.94 2.70 26.34
N VAL A 343 -2.58 3.87 26.43
CA VAL A 343 -2.06 5.09 25.79
C VAL A 343 -0.74 5.55 26.41
N GLU A 344 -0.63 5.54 27.74
CA GLU A 344 0.54 6.05 28.46
C GLU A 344 1.69 5.05 28.54
N ASN A 345 1.37 3.77 28.73
CA ASN A 345 2.32 2.71 29.04
C ASN A 345 2.72 1.87 27.81
N ASP A 346 1.87 1.76 26.78
CA ASP A 346 2.21 1.04 25.54
C ASP A 346 2.47 1.98 24.36
N ILE A 347 1.51 2.84 24.02
CA ILE A 347 1.53 3.55 22.74
C ILE A 347 2.56 4.69 22.74
N LYS A 348 2.53 5.57 23.76
CA LYS A 348 3.49 6.69 23.86
C LYS A 348 4.96 6.23 23.93
N PRO A 349 5.35 5.21 24.73
CA PRO A 349 6.74 4.74 24.73
C PRO A 349 7.19 4.21 23.38
N ARG A 350 6.32 3.48 22.66
CA ARG A 350 6.62 2.98 21.31
C ARG A 350 6.75 4.09 20.26
N ILE A 351 6.04 5.21 20.42
CA ILE A 351 6.25 6.44 19.62
C ILE A 351 7.60 7.08 19.97
N ARG A 352 7.95 7.20 21.26
CA ARG A 352 9.24 7.77 21.71
C ARG A 352 10.46 7.02 21.18
N GLU A 353 10.38 5.70 20.92
CA GLU A 353 11.47 4.97 20.26
C GLU A 353 11.72 5.45 18.81
N TRP A 354 10.68 5.87 18.08
CA TRP A 354 10.84 6.46 16.75
C TRP A 354 11.36 7.91 16.81
N GLU A 355 11.02 8.67 17.86
CA GLU A 355 11.59 10.00 18.11
C GLU A 355 13.09 9.91 18.42
N LYS A 356 13.49 8.98 19.31
CA LYS A 356 14.90 8.65 19.60
C LYS A 356 15.68 8.22 18.35
N ALA A 357 15.00 7.59 17.38
CA ALA A 357 15.56 7.20 16.10
C ALA A 357 15.75 8.38 15.11
N GLY A 358 15.38 9.62 15.47
CA GLY A 358 15.50 10.81 14.62
C GLY A 358 14.36 10.97 13.60
N ILE A 359 13.20 10.34 13.85
CA ILE A 359 12.00 10.52 13.04
C ILE A 359 11.11 11.56 13.73
N GLU A 360 10.84 12.69 13.05
CA GLU A 360 9.97 13.73 13.61
C GLU A 360 8.51 13.25 13.71
N GLN A 361 7.79 13.74 14.70
CA GLN A 361 6.40 13.34 14.99
C GLN A 361 5.45 13.42 13.78
N ASP A 362 5.55 14.47 12.97
CA ASP A 362 4.76 14.62 11.73
C ASP A 362 5.01 13.48 10.71
N TYR A 363 6.22 12.91 10.65
CA TYR A 363 6.47 11.69 9.88
C TYR A 363 5.91 10.45 10.57
N ILE A 364 6.03 10.32 11.90
CA ILE A 364 5.46 9.21 12.67
C ILE A 364 3.94 9.15 12.44
N THR A 365 3.22 10.26 12.59
CA THR A 365 1.77 10.38 12.33
C THR A 365 1.41 9.99 10.89
N ARG A 366 2.17 10.45 9.89
CA ARG A 366 2.00 10.02 8.49
C ARG A 366 2.26 8.52 8.26
N MET A 367 3.14 7.91 9.03
CA MET A 367 3.44 6.48 8.98
C MET A 367 2.32 5.69 9.65
N LEU A 368 1.90 6.05 10.86
CA LEU A 368 0.79 5.44 11.59
C LEU A 368 -0.51 5.42 10.77
N LEU A 369 -0.81 6.52 10.08
CA LEU A 369 -1.99 6.65 9.19
C LEU A 369 -2.10 5.58 8.10
N LYS A 370 -1.00 4.91 7.74
CA LYS A 370 -0.95 3.91 6.66
C LYS A 370 -0.43 2.55 7.12
N TYR A 371 0.41 2.54 8.14
CA TYR A 371 1.22 1.40 8.59
C TYR A 371 1.29 1.35 10.13
N PRO A 372 0.15 1.30 10.85
CA PRO A 372 0.16 1.40 12.32
C PRO A 372 0.84 0.22 13.02
N TRP A 373 1.03 -0.88 12.30
CA TRP A 373 1.87 -2.01 12.70
C TRP A 373 3.33 -1.65 13.01
N ILE A 374 3.82 -0.43 12.72
CA ILE A 374 5.11 0.06 13.23
C ILE A 374 5.17 0.16 14.77
N LEU A 375 4.03 0.11 15.46
CA LEU A 375 3.95 0.04 16.92
C LEU A 375 4.09 -1.40 17.46
N SER A 376 4.40 -2.38 16.62
CA SER A 376 4.79 -3.73 17.06
C SER A 376 6.19 -3.72 17.67
N THR A 377 6.35 -4.41 18.80
CA THR A 377 7.63 -4.61 19.48
C THR A 377 8.67 -5.24 18.55
N SER A 378 8.27 -6.27 17.79
CA SER A 378 9.16 -6.94 16.82
C SER A 378 9.68 -6.01 15.71
N VAL A 379 8.93 -4.97 15.35
CA VAL A 379 9.31 -3.98 14.33
C VAL A 379 10.29 -2.95 14.88
N ILE A 380 10.06 -2.48 16.10
CA ILE A 380 10.96 -1.57 16.83
C ILE A 380 12.31 -2.28 17.07
N GLU A 381 12.29 -3.53 17.53
CA GLU A 381 13.49 -4.35 17.63
C GLU A 381 14.20 -4.57 16.28
N ASN A 382 13.44 -4.79 15.21
CA ASN A 382 14.01 -4.98 13.88
C ASN A 382 14.71 -3.70 13.37
N TYR A 383 14.24 -2.51 13.76
CA TYR A 383 14.93 -1.27 13.44
C TYR A 383 16.33 -1.21 14.08
N SER A 384 16.48 -1.62 15.33
CA SER A 384 17.80 -1.75 15.98
C SER A 384 18.71 -2.78 15.28
N LYS A 385 18.15 -3.96 14.92
CA LYS A 385 18.86 -5.00 14.14
C LYS A 385 19.26 -4.49 12.74
N MET A 386 18.44 -3.60 12.16
CA MET A 386 18.68 -2.97 10.87
C MET A 386 19.78 -1.90 10.95
N LEU A 387 19.76 -1.02 11.95
CA LEU A 387 20.83 -0.05 12.19
C LEU A 387 22.21 -0.74 12.26
N LEU A 388 22.32 -1.82 13.04
CA LEU A 388 23.55 -2.61 13.14
C LEU A 388 23.99 -3.18 11.77
N PHE A 389 23.05 -3.73 11.00
CA PHE A 389 23.32 -4.26 9.66
C PHE A 389 23.78 -3.17 8.67
N PHE A 390 23.14 -2.00 8.65
CA PHE A 390 23.52 -0.91 7.76
C PHE A 390 24.89 -0.30 8.16
N ASN A 391 25.15 -0.16 9.45
CA ASN A 391 26.46 0.26 9.97
C ASN A 391 27.58 -0.71 9.54
N GLN A 392 27.36 -2.04 9.65
CA GLN A 392 28.31 -3.06 9.15
C GLN A 392 28.56 -2.97 7.63
N LYS A 393 27.60 -2.46 6.86
CA LYS A 393 27.74 -2.22 5.42
C LYS A 393 28.35 -0.84 5.08
N GLY A 394 28.67 -0.02 6.09
CA GLY A 394 29.22 1.33 5.92
C GLY A 394 28.18 2.36 5.48
N ILE A 395 26.91 2.16 5.83
CA ILE A 395 25.80 3.06 5.49
C ILE A 395 25.31 3.72 6.79
N SER A 396 25.38 5.05 6.86
CA SER A 396 24.97 5.83 8.03
C SER A 396 23.49 5.66 8.41
N SER A 397 23.20 5.77 9.70
CA SER A 397 21.83 5.83 10.26
C SER A 397 20.96 6.91 9.61
N THR A 398 21.53 8.07 9.24
CA THR A 398 20.82 9.15 8.54
C THR A 398 20.21 8.70 7.21
N VAL A 399 20.95 7.88 6.44
CA VAL A 399 20.45 7.30 5.18
C VAL A 399 19.30 6.33 5.45
N LEU A 400 19.38 5.54 6.52
CA LEU A 400 18.29 4.66 6.94
C LEU A 400 17.06 5.47 7.37
N ALA A 401 17.21 6.55 8.14
CA ALA A 401 16.10 7.41 8.54
C ALA A 401 15.38 8.03 7.31
N ILE A 402 16.12 8.50 6.30
CA ILE A 402 15.54 8.98 5.03
C ILE A 402 14.80 7.84 4.30
N ALA A 403 15.37 6.63 4.28
CA ALA A 403 14.77 5.46 3.67
C ALA A 403 13.47 5.02 4.39
N VAL A 404 13.41 5.09 5.73
CA VAL A 404 12.20 4.80 6.52
C VAL A 404 11.13 5.87 6.29
N LYS A 405 11.48 7.17 6.38
CA LYS A 405 10.56 8.30 6.14
C LYS A 405 9.91 8.24 4.75
N SER A 406 10.62 7.75 3.73
CA SER A 406 10.11 7.61 2.36
C SER A 406 9.47 6.25 2.05
N TRP A 407 9.89 5.15 2.71
CA TRP A 407 9.34 3.80 2.48
C TRP A 407 9.22 2.95 3.78
N PRO A 408 8.25 3.24 4.66
CA PRO A 408 8.14 2.63 5.99
C PRO A 408 8.17 1.09 6.03
N HIS A 409 7.65 0.39 5.02
CA HIS A 409 7.63 -1.08 5.03
C HIS A 409 9.02 -1.73 5.04
N ILE A 410 10.12 -0.99 4.80
CA ILE A 410 11.47 -1.55 5.02
C ILE A 410 11.65 -2.02 6.47
N LEU A 411 10.96 -1.40 7.43
CA LEU A 411 10.91 -1.81 8.84
C LEU A 411 10.41 -3.25 9.03
N GLY A 412 9.56 -3.76 8.13
CA GLY A 412 9.10 -5.15 8.12
C GLY A 412 10.04 -6.13 7.39
N SER A 413 11.18 -5.65 6.87
CA SER A 413 12.14 -6.46 6.11
C SER A 413 13.25 -7.00 6.99
N SER A 414 13.58 -8.28 6.86
CA SER A 414 14.75 -8.85 7.53
C SER A 414 16.06 -8.48 6.83
N SER A 415 17.13 -8.33 7.62
CA SER A 415 18.48 -8.04 7.10
C SER A 415 18.97 -9.06 6.07
N LYS A 416 18.56 -10.34 6.18
CA LYS A 416 18.82 -11.39 5.18
C LYS A 416 18.22 -11.05 3.80
N ARG A 417 16.96 -10.61 3.77
CA ARG A 417 16.26 -10.20 2.53
C ARG A 417 16.94 -8.99 1.92
N MET A 418 17.21 -7.95 2.72
CA MET A 418 17.88 -6.74 2.25
C MET A 418 19.29 -7.04 1.71
N ASN A 419 20.06 -7.88 2.42
CA ASN A 419 21.39 -8.29 1.99
C ASN A 419 21.38 -8.98 0.62
N SER A 420 20.38 -9.83 0.33
CA SER A 420 20.28 -10.50 -0.98
C SER A 420 20.21 -9.51 -2.15
N VAL A 421 19.52 -8.37 -1.98
CA VAL A 421 19.45 -7.30 -2.98
C VAL A 421 20.78 -6.54 -3.08
N LEU A 422 21.46 -6.28 -1.95
CA LEU A 422 22.77 -5.62 -1.95
C LEU A 422 23.85 -6.46 -2.65
N GLU A 423 23.83 -7.78 -2.52
CA GLU A 423 24.77 -8.63 -3.25
C GLU A 423 24.43 -8.65 -4.77
N LEU A 424 23.15 -8.56 -5.17
CA LEU A 424 22.78 -8.35 -6.58
C LEU A 424 23.29 -7.01 -7.14
N PHE A 425 23.32 -5.94 -6.34
CA PHE A 425 23.95 -4.68 -6.75
C PHE A 425 25.45 -4.86 -7.05
N ARG A 426 26.16 -5.65 -6.23
CA ARG A 426 27.58 -5.97 -6.45
C ARG A 426 27.76 -6.85 -7.69
N VAL A 427 26.88 -7.83 -7.92
CA VAL A 427 26.88 -8.62 -9.16
C VAL A 427 26.76 -7.70 -10.38
N LEU A 428 25.92 -6.67 -10.35
CA LEU A 428 25.79 -5.66 -11.42
C LEU A 428 26.96 -4.66 -11.53
N GLY A 429 27.99 -4.78 -10.68
CA GLY A 429 29.15 -3.89 -10.69
C GLY A 429 28.91 -2.52 -10.06
N ILE A 430 27.91 -2.39 -9.19
CA ILE A 430 27.67 -1.16 -8.43
C ILE A 430 28.77 -1.02 -7.37
N SER A 431 29.60 0.02 -7.51
CA SER A 431 30.61 0.39 -6.51
C SER A 431 29.94 0.80 -5.18
N LYS A 432 30.58 0.50 -4.04
CA LYS A 432 30.06 0.82 -2.68
C LYS A 432 29.49 2.24 -2.56
N LYS A 433 30.19 3.25 -3.10
CA LYS A 433 29.76 4.67 -3.10
C LYS A 433 28.43 4.95 -3.79
N MET A 434 27.99 4.10 -4.72
CA MET A 434 26.72 4.24 -5.45
C MET A 434 25.55 3.51 -4.78
N VAL A 435 25.82 2.63 -3.80
CA VAL A 435 24.78 1.91 -3.04
C VAL A 435 23.93 2.89 -2.24
N VAL A 436 24.56 3.87 -1.57
CA VAL A 436 23.85 4.89 -0.79
C VAL A 436 22.90 5.72 -1.68
N PRO A 437 23.33 6.38 -2.78
CA PRO A 437 22.41 7.06 -3.70
C PRO A 437 21.25 6.19 -4.21
N VAL A 438 21.51 4.93 -4.58
CA VAL A 438 20.46 4.01 -5.08
C VAL A 438 19.42 3.71 -4.00
N ILE A 439 19.83 3.44 -2.76
CA ILE A 439 18.92 3.17 -1.64
C ILE A 439 18.16 4.44 -1.25
N THR A 440 18.83 5.59 -1.15
CA THR A 440 18.19 6.87 -0.79
C THR A 440 17.15 7.29 -1.84
N SER A 441 17.42 7.08 -3.14
CA SER A 441 16.47 7.39 -4.21
C SER A 441 15.36 6.34 -4.39
N SER A 442 15.54 5.11 -3.92
CA SER A 442 14.54 4.03 -4.07
C SER A 442 14.70 2.92 -3.02
N PRO A 443 14.30 3.17 -1.75
CA PRO A 443 14.41 2.17 -0.68
C PRO A 443 13.62 0.90 -0.96
N GLN A 444 12.54 0.99 -1.73
CA GLN A 444 11.68 -0.13 -2.11
C GLN A 444 12.41 -1.24 -2.89
N LEU A 445 13.60 -0.98 -3.43
CA LEU A 445 14.43 -2.03 -4.03
C LEU A 445 14.84 -3.09 -2.99
N LEU A 446 15.10 -2.70 -1.74
CA LEU A 446 15.46 -3.62 -0.65
C LEU A 446 14.34 -4.61 -0.29
N LEU A 447 13.11 -4.33 -0.75
CA LEU A 447 11.94 -5.19 -0.57
C LEU A 447 11.67 -6.11 -1.77
N ARG A 448 12.36 -5.94 -2.90
CA ARG A 448 12.14 -6.78 -4.09
C ARG A 448 12.66 -8.20 -3.84
N LYS A 449 11.94 -9.18 -4.39
CA LYS A 449 12.42 -10.57 -4.45
C LYS A 449 13.59 -10.64 -5.45
N PRO A 450 14.67 -11.39 -5.15
CA PRO A 450 15.80 -11.57 -6.07
C PRO A 450 15.39 -11.90 -7.51
N ASP A 451 14.43 -12.81 -7.69
CA ASP A 451 13.98 -13.25 -9.01
C ASP A 451 13.32 -12.12 -9.81
N GLN A 452 12.49 -11.29 -9.15
CA GLN A 452 11.85 -10.13 -9.78
C GLN A 452 12.86 -9.05 -10.18
N PHE A 453 13.92 -8.90 -9.39
CA PHE A 453 15.02 -8.01 -9.72
C PHE A 453 15.84 -8.56 -10.91
N MET A 454 16.09 -9.87 -10.93
CA MET A 454 16.80 -10.54 -12.02
C MET A 454 15.99 -10.56 -13.33
N GLN A 455 14.65 -10.65 -13.28
CA GLN A 455 13.78 -10.45 -14.44
C GLN A 455 14.02 -9.08 -15.10
N ASN A 456 14.14 -8.00 -14.31
CA ASN A 456 14.49 -6.68 -14.86
C ASN A 456 15.89 -6.66 -15.51
N VAL A 457 16.87 -7.38 -14.94
CA VAL A 457 18.22 -7.50 -15.54
C VAL A 457 18.19 -8.30 -16.85
N LEU A 458 17.43 -9.39 -16.91
CA LEU A 458 17.25 -10.22 -18.11
C LEU A 458 16.53 -9.46 -19.23
N PHE A 459 15.46 -8.74 -18.89
CA PHE A 459 14.77 -7.84 -19.83
C PHE A 459 15.73 -6.83 -20.48
N PHE A 460 16.63 -6.21 -19.71
CA PHE A 460 17.63 -5.31 -20.30
C PHE A 460 18.63 -6.05 -21.20
N ARG A 461 19.04 -7.28 -20.84
CA ARG A 461 19.89 -8.13 -21.68
C ARG A 461 19.20 -8.48 -23.01
N GLU A 462 17.92 -8.84 -22.99
CA GLU A 462 17.11 -9.10 -24.18
C GLU A 462 16.98 -7.88 -25.09
N MET A 463 16.90 -6.68 -24.50
CA MET A 463 16.93 -5.40 -25.22
C MET A 463 18.33 -4.99 -25.72
N GLY A 464 19.34 -5.88 -25.64
CA GLY A 464 20.70 -5.61 -26.10
C GLY A 464 21.49 -4.66 -25.20
N VAL A 465 21.11 -4.52 -23.92
CA VAL A 465 21.83 -3.70 -22.94
C VAL A 465 22.74 -4.60 -22.10
N ASP A 466 24.05 -4.30 -22.14
CA ASP A 466 25.05 -5.05 -21.40
C ASP A 466 24.94 -4.85 -19.88
N LYS A 467 25.45 -5.83 -19.12
CA LYS A 467 25.42 -5.86 -17.64
C LYS A 467 25.98 -4.59 -16.97
N LYS A 468 27.07 -4.02 -17.50
CA LYS A 468 27.72 -2.81 -16.95
C LYS A 468 26.88 -1.56 -17.25
N THR A 469 26.23 -1.50 -18.41
CA THR A 469 25.23 -0.46 -18.71
C THR A 469 23.97 -0.61 -17.86
N THR A 470 23.49 -1.83 -17.61
CA THR A 470 22.36 -2.10 -16.71
C THR A 470 22.65 -1.61 -15.28
N GLY A 471 23.86 -1.81 -14.76
CA GLY A 471 24.30 -1.21 -13.50
C GLY A 471 24.29 0.34 -13.52
N LYS A 472 24.71 0.97 -14.63
CA LYS A 472 24.61 2.44 -14.80
C LYS A 472 23.17 2.94 -14.90
N ILE A 473 22.26 2.15 -15.46
CA ILE A 473 20.83 2.47 -15.53
C ILE A 473 20.24 2.47 -14.12
N LEU A 474 20.49 1.41 -13.35
CA LEU A 474 20.10 1.29 -11.95
C LEU A 474 20.59 2.47 -11.09
N CYS A 475 21.84 2.90 -11.27
CA CYS A 475 22.37 4.09 -10.60
C CYS A 475 21.70 5.42 -11.00
N ARG A 476 21.07 5.52 -12.18
CA ARG A 476 20.46 6.76 -12.70
C ARG A 476 18.93 6.81 -12.57
N SER A 477 18.28 5.67 -12.46
CA SER A 477 16.82 5.52 -12.39
C SER A 477 16.46 4.20 -11.69
N PRO A 478 16.74 4.07 -10.38
CA PRO A 478 16.55 2.82 -9.64
C PRO A 478 15.08 2.39 -9.56
N GLU A 479 14.13 3.32 -9.69
CA GLU A 479 12.68 3.07 -9.70
C GLU A 479 12.27 2.07 -10.79
N ILE A 480 13.03 1.99 -11.89
CA ILE A 480 12.82 1.04 -12.98
C ILE A 480 12.92 -0.41 -12.49
N PHE A 481 13.85 -0.69 -11.57
CA PHE A 481 14.04 -2.04 -11.00
C PHE A 481 12.99 -2.38 -9.93
N ALA A 482 12.24 -1.37 -9.46
CA ALA A 482 11.03 -1.57 -8.64
C ALA A 482 9.79 -1.87 -9.51
N SER A 483 9.84 -1.62 -10.82
CA SER A 483 8.73 -1.87 -11.75
C SER A 483 8.61 -3.36 -12.12
N ASN A 484 7.45 -3.78 -12.61
CA ASN A 484 7.20 -5.13 -13.15
C ASN A 484 7.51 -5.16 -14.66
N VAL A 485 8.17 -6.21 -15.13
CA VAL A 485 8.56 -6.36 -16.54
C VAL A 485 7.34 -6.38 -17.45
N ASP A 486 6.49 -7.41 -17.34
CA ASP A 486 5.41 -7.66 -18.29
C ASP A 486 4.31 -6.60 -18.24
N ASN A 487 3.91 -6.19 -17.05
CA ASN A 487 2.81 -5.26 -16.84
C ASN A 487 3.18 -3.79 -17.06
N THR A 488 4.47 -3.44 -17.09
CA THR A 488 4.92 -2.03 -17.18
C THR A 488 6.03 -1.81 -18.19
N LEU A 489 7.18 -2.47 -18.07
CA LEU A 489 8.35 -2.17 -18.91
C LEU A 489 8.15 -2.65 -20.35
N LYS A 490 7.65 -3.88 -20.52
CA LYS A 490 7.38 -4.51 -21.81
C LYS A 490 6.36 -3.72 -22.62
N LYS A 491 5.22 -3.35 -22.01
CA LYS A 491 4.19 -2.49 -22.64
C LYS A 491 4.75 -1.16 -23.17
N LYS A 492 5.71 -0.55 -22.45
CA LYS A 492 6.35 0.71 -22.89
C LYS A 492 7.31 0.51 -24.07
N ILE A 493 7.99 -0.65 -24.13
CA ILE A 493 8.80 -1.03 -25.29
C ILE A 493 7.92 -1.37 -26.50
N ASP A 494 6.89 -2.19 -26.30
CA ASP A 494 5.95 -2.59 -27.36
C ASP A 494 5.23 -1.36 -27.94
N PHE A 495 4.85 -0.39 -27.12
CA PHE A 495 4.33 0.91 -27.57
C PHE A 495 5.30 1.64 -28.52
N LEU A 496 6.59 1.74 -28.17
CA LEU A 496 7.59 2.39 -29.04
C LEU A 496 7.78 1.62 -30.35
N ILE A 497 7.80 0.28 -30.30
CA ILE A 497 7.94 -0.58 -31.49
C ILE A 497 6.72 -0.42 -32.40
N ASN A 498 5.50 -0.44 -31.86
CA ASN A 498 4.25 -0.26 -32.61
C ASN A 498 4.13 1.17 -33.17
N PHE A 499 4.71 2.16 -32.49
CA PHE A 499 4.88 3.51 -33.05
C PHE A 499 5.95 3.56 -34.17
N GLY A 500 6.75 2.51 -34.37
CA GLY A 500 7.73 2.42 -35.46
C GLY A 500 9.16 2.80 -35.05
N VAL A 501 9.49 2.81 -33.76
CA VAL A 501 10.88 2.89 -33.30
C VAL A 501 11.55 1.53 -33.50
N SER A 502 12.60 1.49 -34.32
CA SER A 502 13.33 0.24 -34.60
C SER A 502 13.92 -0.37 -33.32
N LYS A 503 13.79 -1.71 -33.19
CA LYS A 503 14.36 -2.49 -32.09
C LYS A 503 15.86 -2.22 -31.90
N HIS A 504 16.61 -2.00 -32.99
CA HIS A 504 18.05 -1.68 -32.95
C HIS A 504 18.37 -0.35 -32.24
N HIS A 505 17.41 0.58 -32.14
CA HIS A 505 17.62 1.87 -31.47
C HIS A 505 17.26 1.83 -29.97
N LEU A 506 16.47 0.85 -29.52
CA LEU A 506 16.02 0.71 -28.12
C LEU A 506 17.18 0.70 -27.10
N PRO A 507 18.24 -0.12 -27.21
CA PRO A 507 19.34 -0.09 -26.23
C PRO A 507 20.02 1.29 -26.14
N ARG A 508 20.12 2.02 -27.26
CA ARG A 508 20.64 3.40 -27.28
C ARG A 508 19.70 4.38 -26.57
N ILE A 509 18.40 4.30 -26.86
CA ILE A 509 17.32 5.12 -26.28
C ILE A 509 17.30 4.95 -24.76
N ILE A 510 17.20 3.70 -24.29
CA ILE A 510 17.14 3.32 -22.88
C ILE A 510 18.41 3.78 -22.16
N ARG A 511 19.60 3.48 -22.69
CA ARG A 511 20.89 3.87 -22.09
C ARG A 511 21.03 5.40 -21.93
N LYS A 512 20.58 6.19 -22.92
CA LYS A 512 20.68 7.65 -22.86
C LYS A 512 19.66 8.24 -21.87
N TYR A 513 18.41 7.80 -21.93
CA TYR A 513 17.31 8.33 -21.11
C TYR A 513 16.45 7.22 -20.49
N PRO A 514 16.92 6.56 -19.42
CA PRO A 514 16.16 5.46 -18.80
C PRO A 514 14.81 5.89 -18.25
N LYS A 515 14.71 7.13 -17.75
CA LYS A 515 13.48 7.73 -17.21
C LYS A 515 12.29 7.68 -18.18
N LEU A 516 12.52 7.49 -19.49
CA LEU A 516 11.45 7.20 -20.47
C LEU A 516 10.57 6.01 -20.02
N LEU A 517 11.16 4.97 -19.44
CA LEU A 517 10.44 3.80 -18.94
C LEU A 517 9.62 4.07 -17.67
N LEU A 518 9.77 5.26 -17.06
CA LEU A 518 8.96 5.72 -15.92
C LEU A 518 7.79 6.62 -16.36
N LEU A 519 7.87 7.26 -17.53
CA LEU A 519 6.81 8.13 -18.05
C LEU A 519 5.51 7.34 -18.35
N ASP A 520 4.37 7.99 -18.18
CA ASP A 520 3.07 7.40 -18.50
C ASP A 520 2.83 7.34 -20.02
N LEU A 521 2.16 6.29 -20.49
CA LEU A 521 1.86 6.11 -21.91
C LEU A 521 0.83 7.12 -22.41
N ASN A 522 -0.29 7.26 -21.70
CA ASN A 522 -1.48 7.97 -22.17
C ASN A 522 -1.47 9.44 -21.76
N CYS A 523 -0.95 9.74 -20.56
CA CYS A 523 -0.90 11.09 -20.01
C CYS A 523 0.40 11.86 -20.36
N THR A 524 1.41 11.20 -20.93
CA THR A 524 2.72 11.83 -21.15
C THR A 524 3.34 11.51 -22.51
N LEU A 525 3.59 10.24 -22.82
CA LEU A 525 4.30 9.87 -24.05
C LEU A 525 3.45 10.13 -25.30
N LEU A 526 2.22 9.59 -25.35
CA LEU A 526 1.33 9.74 -26.50
C LEU A 526 0.97 11.21 -26.78
N PRO A 527 0.56 12.06 -25.79
CA PRO A 527 0.27 13.47 -26.06
C PRO A 527 1.47 14.25 -26.60
N ARG A 528 2.69 14.00 -26.09
CA ARG A 528 3.92 14.65 -26.58
C ARG A 528 4.28 14.23 -28.00
N MET A 529 3.96 12.99 -28.37
CA MET A 529 4.18 12.47 -29.71
C MET A 529 3.12 13.00 -30.69
N ASN A 530 1.85 13.01 -30.30
CA ASN A 530 0.75 13.57 -31.09
C ASN A 530 0.95 15.06 -31.36
N TYR A 531 1.28 15.87 -30.35
CA TYR A 531 1.57 17.30 -30.53
C TYR A 531 2.66 17.55 -31.59
N LEU A 532 3.72 16.72 -31.62
CA LEU A 532 4.78 16.85 -32.61
C LEU A 532 4.32 16.45 -34.03
N LEU A 533 3.41 15.48 -34.16
CA LEU A 533 2.76 15.12 -35.43
C LEU A 533 1.79 16.21 -35.91
N GLU A 534 0.96 16.74 -35.01
CA GLU A 534 0.02 17.86 -35.26
C GLU A 534 0.74 19.12 -35.73
N MET A 535 1.97 19.35 -35.26
CA MET A 535 2.83 20.43 -35.74
C MET A 535 3.36 20.23 -37.18
N GLY A 536 3.11 19.08 -37.80
CA GLY A 536 3.48 18.79 -39.19
C GLY A 536 4.71 17.89 -39.37
N LEU A 537 5.24 17.28 -38.31
CA LEU A 537 6.32 16.30 -38.44
C LEU A 537 5.78 14.94 -38.90
N SER A 538 6.49 14.27 -39.81
CA SER A 538 6.12 12.91 -40.18
C SER A 538 6.45 11.92 -39.05
N LYS A 539 5.73 10.80 -39.01
CA LYS A 539 6.02 9.66 -38.10
C LYS A 539 7.48 9.19 -38.21
N LYS A 540 8.06 9.23 -39.43
CA LYS A 540 9.46 8.87 -39.71
C LYS A 540 10.43 9.87 -39.06
N ASP A 541 10.15 11.16 -39.18
CA ASP A 541 10.96 12.22 -38.57
C ASP A 541 10.95 12.10 -37.06
N LEU A 542 9.78 11.94 -36.45
CA LEU A 542 9.65 11.79 -35.00
C LEU A 542 10.37 10.54 -34.47
N CYS A 543 10.26 9.38 -35.15
CA CYS A 543 11.05 8.19 -34.80
C CYS A 543 12.57 8.42 -34.91
N SER A 544 13.02 9.18 -35.90
CA SER A 544 14.43 9.58 -36.06
C SER A 544 14.88 10.52 -34.93
N MET A 545 14.04 11.48 -34.54
CA MET A 545 14.30 12.41 -33.42
C MET A 545 14.42 11.66 -32.10
N ILE A 546 13.46 10.76 -31.78
CA ILE A 546 13.45 9.95 -30.55
C ILE A 546 14.71 9.05 -30.48
N SER A 547 15.10 8.45 -31.60
CA SER A 547 16.27 7.55 -31.67
C SER A 547 17.61 8.29 -31.48
N ARG A 548 17.69 9.54 -31.95
CA ARG A 548 18.89 10.39 -31.77
C ARG A 548 18.91 11.09 -30.40
N PHE A 549 17.75 11.52 -29.89
CA PHE A 549 17.60 12.31 -28.67
C PHE A 549 16.32 11.94 -27.89
N SER A 550 16.34 10.80 -27.21
CA SER A 550 15.22 10.31 -26.40
C SER A 550 14.73 11.21 -25.24
N PRO A 551 15.54 12.12 -24.64
CA PRO A 551 15.02 13.11 -23.69
C PRO A 551 13.99 14.09 -24.26
N LEU A 552 13.81 14.16 -25.59
CA LEU A 552 12.74 14.92 -26.25
C LEU A 552 11.38 14.68 -25.58
N LEU A 553 11.02 13.41 -25.37
CA LEU A 553 9.74 13.02 -24.77
C LEU A 553 9.66 13.29 -23.26
N GLY A 554 10.74 13.80 -22.65
CA GLY A 554 10.78 14.27 -21.27
C GLY A 554 10.26 15.70 -21.08
N TYR A 555 10.27 16.54 -22.13
CA TYR A 555 9.91 17.95 -22.04
C TYR A 555 8.40 18.20 -22.06
N SER A 556 7.96 19.25 -21.36
CA SER A 556 6.56 19.70 -21.36
C SER A 556 6.18 20.34 -22.71
N ILE A 557 4.95 20.10 -23.17
CA ILE A 557 4.41 20.71 -24.39
C ILE A 557 4.34 22.24 -24.19
N GLU A 558 3.55 22.69 -23.23
CA GLU A 558 3.27 24.11 -22.98
C GLU A 558 4.49 24.91 -22.50
N LEU A 559 5.33 24.34 -21.62
CA LEU A 559 6.45 25.08 -21.03
C LEU A 559 7.75 25.02 -21.85
N VAL A 560 7.86 24.09 -22.81
CA VAL A 560 9.14 23.85 -23.51
C VAL A 560 8.99 23.65 -25.00
N MET A 561 8.13 22.73 -25.47
CA MET A 561 8.06 22.43 -26.90
C MET A 561 7.43 23.59 -27.68
N LYS A 562 6.28 24.07 -27.21
CA LYS A 562 5.45 25.08 -27.89
C LYS A 562 6.10 26.46 -27.96
N PRO A 563 6.64 27.07 -26.87
CA PRO A 563 7.33 28.37 -26.97
C PRO A 563 8.57 28.33 -27.86
N LYS A 564 9.29 27.19 -27.88
CA LYS A 564 10.50 27.03 -28.70
C LYS A 564 10.17 26.80 -30.18
N LEU A 565 9.14 26.00 -30.49
CA LEU A 565 8.66 25.87 -31.87
C LEU A 565 8.08 27.19 -32.38
N GLU A 566 7.35 27.93 -31.55
CA GLU A 566 6.82 29.24 -31.91
C GLU A 566 7.96 30.23 -32.24
N PHE A 567 8.96 30.34 -31.38
CA PHE A 567 10.13 31.19 -31.63
C PHE A 567 10.88 30.78 -32.91
N LEU A 568 11.08 29.49 -33.13
CA LEU A 568 11.75 28.96 -34.31
C LEU A 568 11.01 29.27 -35.63
N LEU A 569 9.69 29.09 -35.63
CA LEU A 569 8.87 29.26 -36.83
C LEU A 569 8.53 30.74 -37.09
N ARG A 570 8.14 31.50 -36.04
CA ARG A 570 7.68 32.89 -36.18
C ARG A 570 8.82 33.90 -36.17
N THR A 571 9.78 33.75 -35.25
CA THR A 571 10.85 34.74 -35.04
C THR A 571 12.10 34.40 -35.86
N MET A 572 12.60 33.17 -35.74
CA MET A 572 13.79 32.73 -36.49
C MET A 572 13.50 32.42 -37.96
N LYS A 573 12.22 32.27 -38.33
CA LYS A 573 11.75 31.89 -39.68
C LYS A 573 12.41 30.62 -40.24
N LYS A 574 12.87 29.70 -39.37
CA LYS A 574 13.51 28.45 -39.78
C LYS A 574 12.47 27.35 -40.01
N PRO A 575 12.65 26.47 -41.00
CA PRO A 575 11.68 25.41 -41.28
C PRO A 575 11.63 24.41 -40.13
N LEU A 576 10.46 23.79 -39.93
CA LEU A 576 10.26 22.76 -38.90
C LEU A 576 11.26 21.58 -39.03
N LYS A 577 11.71 21.27 -40.24
CA LYS A 577 12.76 20.27 -40.51
C LYS A 577 14.07 20.54 -39.75
N ALA A 578 14.38 21.79 -39.41
CA ALA A 578 15.57 22.12 -38.63
C ALA A 578 15.58 21.45 -37.23
N VAL A 579 14.41 21.29 -36.57
CA VAL A 579 14.36 20.54 -35.30
C VAL A 579 14.44 19.02 -35.50
N VAL A 580 14.10 18.52 -36.69
CA VAL A 580 14.36 17.11 -37.05
C VAL A 580 15.85 16.89 -37.20
N GLU A 581 16.55 17.77 -37.91
CA GLU A 581 18.00 17.69 -38.10
C GLU A 581 18.74 17.83 -36.76
N TYR A 582 18.32 18.77 -35.90
CA TYR A 582 18.92 19.02 -34.60
C TYR A 582 17.92 18.97 -33.41
N PRO A 583 17.48 17.77 -32.97
CA PRO A 583 16.44 17.63 -31.94
C PRO A 583 16.88 18.10 -30.54
N ARG A 584 18.19 18.30 -30.34
CA ARG A 584 18.76 18.86 -29.11
C ARG A 584 18.32 20.31 -28.88
N TYR A 585 17.82 21.01 -29.90
CA TYR A 585 17.19 22.33 -29.78
C TYR A 585 16.30 22.48 -28.54
N PHE A 586 15.42 21.51 -28.29
CA PHE A 586 14.49 21.52 -27.14
C PHE A 586 15.17 21.50 -25.76
N SER A 587 16.45 21.13 -25.67
CA SER A 587 17.20 21.06 -24.41
C SER A 587 17.84 22.38 -23.96
N TYR A 588 18.06 23.33 -24.87
CA TYR A 588 18.71 24.60 -24.55
C TYR A 588 17.71 25.62 -23.98
N SER A 589 18.14 26.51 -23.08
CA SER A 589 17.27 27.56 -22.54
C SER A 589 16.82 28.53 -23.64
N LEU A 590 15.53 28.86 -23.68
CA LEU A 590 14.98 29.78 -24.69
C LEU A 590 15.53 31.20 -24.47
N GLU A 591 15.33 31.74 -23.27
CA GLU A 591 15.84 33.06 -22.89
C GLU A 591 17.35 33.07 -22.69
N GLY A 592 17.93 31.99 -22.14
CA GLY A 592 19.35 31.99 -21.73
C GLY A 592 20.36 31.61 -22.81
N LYS A 593 19.96 30.93 -23.89
CA LYS A 593 20.89 30.52 -24.97
C LYS A 593 20.34 30.71 -26.39
N ILE A 594 19.08 30.35 -26.64
CA ILE A 594 18.52 30.38 -27.99
C ILE A 594 18.32 31.82 -28.46
N LYS A 595 17.59 32.65 -27.70
CA LYS A 595 17.33 34.06 -28.03
C LYS A 595 18.62 34.90 -28.14
N PRO A 596 19.55 34.91 -27.15
CA PRO A 596 20.74 35.78 -27.21
C PRO A 596 21.62 35.49 -28.42
N ARG A 597 21.86 34.20 -28.72
CA ARG A 597 22.66 33.78 -29.88
C ARG A 597 21.97 34.13 -31.20
N PHE A 598 20.65 33.91 -31.29
CA PHE A 598 19.89 34.27 -32.49
C PHE A 598 19.93 35.79 -32.75
N TRP A 599 19.68 36.63 -31.74
CA TRP A 599 19.67 38.09 -31.93
C TRP A 599 21.06 38.66 -32.29
N LEU A 600 22.15 38.11 -31.73
CA LEU A 600 23.51 38.49 -32.11
C LEU A 600 23.83 38.15 -33.57
N LEU A 601 23.45 36.95 -34.02
CA LEU A 601 23.67 36.53 -35.40
C LEU A 601 22.80 37.34 -36.36
N GLN A 602 21.56 37.64 -35.97
CA GLN A 602 20.65 38.45 -36.79
C GLN A 602 21.11 39.91 -36.90
N SER A 603 21.66 40.52 -35.83
CA SER A 603 22.21 41.89 -35.92
C SER A 603 23.46 41.98 -36.79
N ARG A 604 24.18 40.87 -36.98
CA ARG A 604 25.30 40.72 -37.93
C ARG A 604 24.85 40.19 -39.31
N ASN A 605 23.54 39.97 -39.51
CA ASN A 605 22.94 39.38 -40.71
C ASN A 605 23.53 38.01 -41.13
N ILE A 606 23.97 37.21 -40.16
CA ILE A 606 24.53 35.87 -40.35
C ILE A 606 23.40 34.84 -40.25
N ASP A 607 23.16 34.09 -41.34
CA ASP A 607 22.33 32.88 -41.27
C ASP A 607 23.17 31.64 -41.02
N CYS A 608 22.68 30.75 -40.15
CA CYS A 608 23.34 29.47 -39.84
C CYS A 608 22.33 28.40 -39.37
N THR A 609 22.77 27.16 -39.31
CA THR A 609 21.97 26.03 -38.82
C THR A 609 21.82 26.05 -37.29
N LEU A 610 20.80 25.37 -36.76
CA LEU A 610 20.66 25.18 -35.31
C LEU A 610 21.87 24.46 -34.69
N THR A 611 22.55 23.62 -35.47
CA THR A 611 23.75 22.90 -35.03
C THR A 611 24.90 23.88 -34.80
N GLU A 612 25.22 24.72 -35.79
CA GLU A 612 26.28 25.73 -35.68
C GLU A 612 25.98 26.74 -34.55
N MET A 613 24.73 27.20 -34.46
CA MET A 613 24.31 28.17 -33.45
C MET A 613 24.39 27.62 -32.01
N LEU A 614 24.04 26.35 -31.76
CA LEU A 614 23.78 25.84 -30.40
C LEU A 614 24.73 24.74 -29.91
N ALA A 615 25.38 24.00 -30.81
CA ALA A 615 26.26 22.89 -30.42
C ALA A 615 27.57 23.37 -29.77
N LYS A 616 28.08 24.53 -30.19
CA LYS A 616 29.26 25.19 -29.63
C LYS A 616 29.02 25.61 -28.17
N ASN A 617 30.06 25.54 -27.33
CA ASN A 617 30.09 26.20 -26.01
C ASN A 617 30.05 27.73 -26.19
N ASP A 618 30.08 28.50 -25.11
CA ASP A 618 29.98 29.96 -25.20
C ASP A 618 31.28 30.61 -25.70
N GLU A 619 32.44 30.04 -25.38
CA GLU A 619 33.77 30.45 -25.88
C GLU A 619 33.90 30.30 -27.41
N LEU A 620 33.75 29.09 -27.96
CA LEU A 620 33.88 28.86 -29.42
C LEU A 620 32.80 29.60 -30.22
N PHE A 621 31.67 29.93 -29.61
CA PHE A 621 30.65 30.78 -30.23
C PHE A 621 31.03 32.27 -30.21
N ALA A 622 31.75 32.71 -29.18
CA ALA A 622 32.31 34.05 -29.08
C ALA A 622 33.46 34.25 -30.08
N GLU A 623 34.44 33.33 -30.11
CA GLU A 623 35.56 33.39 -31.07
C GLU A 623 35.06 33.54 -32.52
N GLU A 624 34.11 32.70 -32.93
CA GLU A 624 33.62 32.67 -34.31
C GLU A 624 32.66 33.82 -34.67
N TYR A 625 31.86 34.33 -33.73
CA TYR A 625 30.77 35.28 -34.02
C TYR A 625 30.81 36.60 -33.23
N LEU A 626 31.78 36.81 -32.34
CA LEU A 626 32.06 38.11 -31.72
C LEU A 626 33.30 38.80 -32.32
N GLU A 627 34.38 38.06 -32.61
CA GLU A 627 35.71 38.64 -32.98
C GLU A 627 35.77 39.38 -34.33
N LEU A 628 34.75 39.26 -35.20
CA LEU A 628 34.55 40.16 -36.34
C LEU A 628 34.05 41.54 -35.89
N GLY A 629 34.85 42.24 -35.08
CA GLY A 629 34.53 43.52 -34.46
C GLY A 629 35.76 44.33 -34.02
N GLY A 630 36.93 44.08 -34.64
CA GLY A 630 38.23 44.62 -34.24
C GLY A 630 39.05 45.25 -35.37
N LEU A 631 38.41 45.98 -36.29
CA LEU A 631 39.09 46.87 -37.25
C LEU A 631 38.95 48.32 -36.81
N LEU A 632 39.72 48.70 -35.78
CA LEU A 632 40.03 50.09 -35.47
C LEU A 632 41.54 50.25 -35.40
N GLU A 633 42.04 50.95 -36.42
CA GLU A 633 43.21 51.85 -36.40
C GLU A 633 44.51 51.33 -35.78
N LYS A 634 45.44 50.93 -36.67
CA LYS A 634 46.88 51.07 -36.39
C LYS A 634 47.22 52.58 -36.34
N PRO A 635 47.86 53.09 -35.27
CA PRO A 635 48.61 54.33 -35.37
C PRO A 635 49.90 54.06 -36.17
N VAL A 636 50.14 54.87 -37.20
CA VAL A 636 51.40 54.88 -37.95
C VAL A 636 52.21 56.09 -37.49
N GLN A 637 53.45 55.84 -37.04
CA GLN A 637 54.50 56.83 -36.74
C GLN A 637 54.20 57.75 -35.52
N SER A 638 55.18 58.39 -34.85
CA SER A 638 56.60 58.59 -35.18
C SER A 638 57.53 58.53 -33.95
N SER A 639 58.82 58.29 -34.23
CA SER A 639 59.96 58.47 -33.33
C SER A 639 60.17 59.91 -32.82
N ILE A 640 60.68 60.03 -31.59
CA ILE A 640 61.59 61.03 -30.95
C ILE A 640 61.52 60.64 -29.45
N GLY A 641 62.56 60.45 -28.63
CA GLY A 641 63.97 60.86 -28.69
C GLY A 641 64.32 61.31 -27.25
N GLY A 642 65.28 60.64 -26.59
CA GLY A 642 65.60 60.82 -25.16
C GLY A 642 66.33 59.62 -24.60
#